data_AF-K9GDS0-F1
#
_entry.id   AF-K9GDS0-F1
#
_cell.length_a   1.000
_cell.length_b   1.000
_cell.length_c   1.000
_cell.angle_alpha   90.00
_cell.angle_beta   90.00
_cell.angle_gamma   90.00
#
_symmetry.space_group_name_H-M   'P 1'
#
loop_
_entity.id
_entity.type
_entity.pdbx_description
1 polymer ?
#
loop_
_entity_poly.entity_id
_entity_poly.type
_entity_poly.pdbx_seq_one_letter_code
_entity_poly.pdbx_strand_id
1 'polypeptide(L)'
;MCDMKPKARFIERALEMLVERPEGALVVMFHHDETLHLEGLVCHRTASFPTGAVCVADDDEVLDSFAPFMTEFVMQDVEAEMAIRVEWRNVCRALGRREEAHPDRLIFNSPNIMVAFTHDATALPELTAQVPLLEGDKPVKNWEARLHYPASIVRPTEVRHIQHCVQWALKHGVSLAVVGGGHSGHCLRSNVVSVDMGAFDKVHVLTAEDGGQESGPDSVALIVAEAGCKTGDIVRKTMAAGLTVPLGARPSVGAGLWLQGGIGHLARMYGLTCDSIIGAVMVSVGSGQALCIGCVPSEHWPAGAVCPTNETDLLWAIKGAGTNFGIVVSVTFKAYAAPVFSARNWVVPLSDNLEARRRLQDFDDLVAGKLPQECSADAYLYWDMGKLRLGVTLFESSTTGLTSETPTSTDAPIETILGPEGNFQVVDGVGLFETEMYMSRMDGGHASSKTSSFKRCLFLTRIGAPNIAKILVTAIETRPSPLSYLYLLQGGRVIGDVPADATAFGCRDWEFACVVTGVWPRDQDGSEIARTAVQWVYNVASNLLPVSSGVYGADLGPDPRDTALAAKTFGPNLLRLARLKHISDPLNVLAYACPLPKTPIKQKLIVLVTGESCAGKDHCAEIWVSAFLTCSRKSLIARVVSISDETKREYAEATGADFNRLLRDRLYKERHRAALTTFFQGQVQYRPRLPEEHFLSVVYGARDVDVLLITGMRDEAPVAVFSHLVSHSRLIDVRINASKETRRARQGHRGLNAEGNDTNDNNDRRPKLKSLNYRPSLIFNNDATGNETVKRFADDCLLPFLNEDLQQLANMVRPVPNFPHPGVKFRHVLNISQQPGGLALCTSLLQTHFTGDWAKVDMIVSCETGGFIYASVLALQVDVPLALIREAGKLPPPTVSVPKSTSHISSTSNPNEKRIEIERDLIPRGASVVVVDDVLASGNTLCAVLQLLGEVGIADVSIMVVAEFPFHRGRELLRQHGFGVNIQSLLVFDGA
;
A
#
# COMPACT_ATOMS: atom_id res chain seq x y z
N MET A 1 -9.22 34.01 8.68
CA MET A 1 -10.56 34.55 9.01
C MET A 1 -11.02 33.97 10.34
N CYS A 2 -10.36 34.35 11.43
CA CYS A 2 -10.73 33.90 12.77
C CYS A 2 -11.73 34.92 13.35
N ASP A 3 -12.84 34.42 13.91
CA ASP A 3 -13.83 35.14 14.72
C ASP A 3 -15.03 35.89 14.08
N MET A 4 -15.34 35.70 12.79
CA MET A 4 -16.62 36.24 12.25
C MET A 4 -17.81 35.30 12.53
N LYS A 5 -18.97 35.81 12.95
CA LYS A 5 -20.26 35.07 12.99
C LYS A 5 -21.32 35.81 12.15
N PRO A 6 -22.12 35.10 11.31
CA PRO A 6 -22.12 33.65 11.05
C PRO A 6 -21.08 33.26 9.99
N LYS A 7 -20.21 32.28 10.29
CA LYS A 7 -19.11 31.81 9.42
C LYS A 7 -19.59 31.25 8.07
N ALA A 8 -20.71 30.53 8.05
CA ALA A 8 -21.22 29.81 6.88
C ALA A 8 -21.60 30.75 5.72
N ARG A 9 -22.34 31.85 5.98
CA ARG A 9 -22.77 32.80 4.95
C ARG A 9 -21.62 33.46 4.18
N PHE A 10 -20.50 33.70 4.86
CA PHE A 10 -19.30 34.25 4.19
C PHE A 10 -18.64 33.23 3.28
N ILE A 11 -18.65 31.96 3.67
CA ILE A 11 -18.14 30.86 2.85
C ILE A 11 -19.06 30.66 1.64
N GLU A 12 -20.38 30.62 1.83
CA GLU A 12 -21.36 30.56 0.74
C GLU A 12 -21.15 31.71 -0.26
N ARG A 13 -20.98 32.94 0.24
CA ARG A 13 -20.69 34.09 -0.63
C ARG A 13 -19.36 33.95 -1.37
N ALA A 14 -18.33 33.43 -0.72
CA ALA A 14 -17.04 33.15 -1.37
C ALA A 14 -17.16 32.03 -2.43
N LEU A 15 -18.00 31.04 -2.19
CA LEU A 15 -18.32 29.96 -3.13
C LEU A 15 -19.11 30.47 -4.35
N GLU A 16 -20.08 31.37 -4.16
CA GLU A 16 -20.79 32.04 -5.26
C GLU A 16 -19.82 32.81 -6.18
N MET A 17 -18.77 33.40 -5.61
CA MET A 17 -17.73 34.09 -6.37
C MET A 17 -16.81 33.16 -7.17
N LEU A 18 -16.78 31.84 -6.87
CA LEU A 18 -16.02 30.87 -7.66
C LEU A 18 -16.64 30.62 -9.05
N VAL A 19 -17.93 30.91 -9.23
CA VAL A 19 -18.69 30.69 -10.48
C VAL A 19 -18.09 31.47 -11.66
N GLU A 20 -17.32 32.53 -11.41
CA GLU A 20 -16.66 33.35 -12.44
C GLU A 20 -15.27 32.82 -12.87
N ARG A 21 -14.77 31.69 -12.32
CA ARG A 21 -13.38 31.21 -12.50
C ARG A 21 -13.30 29.69 -12.77
N PRO A 22 -12.22 29.17 -13.39
CA PRO A 22 -12.20 27.83 -13.97
C PRO A 22 -12.32 26.68 -12.96
N GLU A 23 -12.69 25.49 -13.46
CA GLU A 23 -12.75 24.22 -12.72
C GLU A 23 -11.50 24.01 -11.84
N GLY A 24 -11.69 23.86 -10.52
CA GLY A 24 -10.61 23.58 -9.56
C GLY A 24 -10.32 24.69 -8.54
N ALA A 25 -11.06 25.81 -8.55
CA ALA A 25 -10.92 26.83 -7.52
C ALA A 25 -11.37 26.33 -6.13
N LEU A 26 -10.62 26.71 -5.09
CA LEU A 26 -10.82 26.28 -3.71
C LEU A 26 -11.03 27.48 -2.78
N VAL A 27 -11.96 27.34 -1.84
CA VAL A 27 -12.02 28.21 -0.66
C VAL A 27 -11.38 27.47 0.51
N VAL A 28 -10.27 27.99 1.03
CA VAL A 28 -9.56 27.39 2.17
C VAL A 28 -9.80 28.22 3.43
N MET A 29 -10.25 27.55 4.49
CA MET A 29 -10.52 28.15 5.79
C MET A 29 -9.60 27.56 6.86
N PHE A 30 -8.99 28.45 7.64
CA PHE A 30 -8.15 28.13 8.79
C PHE A 30 -8.93 28.39 10.08
N HIS A 31 -8.92 27.43 11.01
CA HIS A 31 -9.67 27.50 12.27
C HIS A 31 -8.83 27.05 13.46
N HIS A 32 -8.90 27.79 14.57
CA HIS A 32 -8.15 27.52 15.79
C HIS A 32 -8.90 26.68 16.84
N ASP A 33 -10.22 26.50 16.75
CA ASP A 33 -10.91 25.60 17.69
C ASP A 33 -11.02 24.20 17.11
N GLU A 34 -11.04 23.20 17.99
CA GLU A 34 -11.23 21.78 17.61
C GLU A 34 -12.64 21.50 17.08
N THR A 35 -13.61 22.38 17.37
CA THR A 35 -15.01 22.21 17.01
C THR A 35 -15.42 23.16 15.89
N LEU A 36 -15.51 22.61 14.67
CA LEU A 36 -15.98 23.34 13.51
C LEU A 36 -17.36 22.83 13.06
N HIS A 37 -18.33 23.74 12.98
CA HIS A 37 -19.66 23.49 12.45
C HIS A 37 -20.04 24.57 11.41
N LEU A 38 -20.39 24.15 10.19
CA LEU A 38 -20.68 25.06 9.07
C LEU A 38 -22.05 24.83 8.42
N GLU A 39 -23.08 24.55 9.22
CA GLU A 39 -24.50 24.63 8.81
C GLU A 39 -24.82 23.93 7.47
N GLY A 40 -24.37 22.68 7.28
CA GLY A 40 -24.71 21.85 6.11
C GLY A 40 -23.75 21.94 4.92
N LEU A 41 -22.70 22.77 5.00
CA LEU A 41 -21.63 22.78 4.00
C LEU A 41 -20.80 21.50 4.05
N VAL A 42 -20.49 20.93 2.89
CA VAL A 42 -19.66 19.72 2.74
C VAL A 42 -18.24 20.12 2.39
N CYS A 43 -17.27 19.61 3.14
CA CYS A 43 -15.86 19.87 2.86
C CYS A 43 -15.32 18.95 1.76
N HIS A 44 -14.43 19.49 0.93
CA HIS A 44 -13.65 18.72 -0.04
C HIS A 44 -12.46 18.05 0.64
N ARG A 45 -11.73 18.77 1.50
CA ARG A 45 -10.59 18.24 2.27
C ARG A 45 -10.51 18.86 3.65
N THR A 46 -9.92 18.12 4.59
CA THR A 46 -9.60 18.62 5.94
C THR A 46 -8.25 18.11 6.39
N ALA A 47 -7.45 19.00 6.98
CA ALA A 47 -6.22 18.66 7.70
C ALA A 47 -6.34 19.15 9.15
N SER A 48 -5.83 18.37 10.11
CA SER A 48 -5.80 18.74 11.52
C SER A 48 -4.36 18.74 12.01
N PHE A 49 -4.03 19.69 12.88
CA PHE A 49 -2.71 19.88 13.46
C PHE A 49 -2.86 19.88 14.98
N PRO A 50 -2.91 18.69 15.63
CA PRO A 50 -3.34 18.54 17.03
C PRO A 50 -2.38 19.14 18.05
N THR A 51 -1.11 19.35 17.68
CA THR A 51 -0.17 20.09 18.54
C THR A 51 -0.36 21.59 18.40
N GLY A 52 -1.04 22.06 17.34
CA GLY A 52 -1.29 23.46 17.05
C GLY A 52 -0.03 24.31 17.16
N ALA A 53 1.16 23.74 16.96
CA ALA A 53 2.42 24.36 17.34
C ALA A 53 3.45 24.17 16.23
N VAL A 54 3.90 25.27 15.63
CA VAL A 54 5.04 25.28 14.71
C VAL A 54 6.25 25.78 15.47
N CYS A 55 7.30 24.97 15.48
CA CYS A 55 8.55 25.28 16.18
C CYS A 55 9.63 25.64 15.17
N VAL A 56 10.11 26.87 15.24
CA VAL A 56 11.22 27.38 14.43
C VAL A 56 12.39 27.75 15.34
N ALA A 57 13.61 27.65 14.83
CA ALA A 57 14.76 28.19 15.54
C ALA A 57 14.58 29.71 15.67
N ASP A 58 14.95 30.28 16.82
CA ASP A 58 15.01 31.73 17.02
C ASP A 58 16.26 32.31 16.34
N ASP A 59 16.28 32.21 15.02
CA ASP A 59 17.37 32.64 14.15
C ASP A 59 16.82 33.55 13.04
N ASP A 60 17.53 34.63 12.74
CA ASP A 60 17.06 35.67 11.82
C ASP A 60 16.89 35.15 10.37
N GLU A 61 17.74 34.24 9.90
CA GLU A 61 17.61 33.66 8.55
C GLU A 61 16.45 32.68 8.49
N VAL A 62 16.25 31.91 9.56
CA VAL A 62 15.11 30.99 9.69
C VAL A 62 13.79 31.74 9.78
N LEU A 63 13.72 32.84 10.55
CA LEU A 63 12.54 33.68 10.68
C LEU A 63 12.20 34.40 9.38
N ASP A 64 13.19 34.86 8.63
CA ASP A 64 12.98 35.42 7.28
C ASP A 64 12.43 34.37 6.31
N SER A 65 12.95 33.15 6.37
CA SER A 65 12.49 32.02 5.55
C SER A 65 11.12 31.48 5.98
N PHE A 66 10.66 31.85 7.18
CA PHE A 66 9.35 31.47 7.72
C PHE A 66 8.22 32.38 7.21
N ALA A 67 8.52 33.60 6.78
CA ALA A 67 7.51 34.54 6.27
C ALA A 67 6.72 33.99 5.06
N PRO A 68 7.36 33.44 4.00
CA PRO A 68 6.64 32.89 2.84
C PRO A 68 5.75 31.69 3.19
N PHE A 69 6.11 30.92 4.22
CA PHE A 69 5.32 29.79 4.71
C PHE A 69 4.01 30.24 5.38
N MET A 70 4.02 31.38 6.07
CA MET A 70 2.85 31.89 6.81
C MET A 70 1.93 32.78 5.96
N THR A 71 2.48 33.53 5.00
CA THR A 71 1.73 34.57 4.27
C THR A 71 1.63 34.35 2.77
N GLU A 72 2.23 33.27 2.21
CA GLU A 72 2.39 33.02 0.76
C GLU A 72 2.99 34.22 0.00
N PHE A 73 3.68 35.12 0.71
CA PHE A 73 4.25 36.34 0.16
C PHE A 73 5.69 36.08 -0.30
N VAL A 74 5.96 36.25 -1.60
CA VAL A 74 7.32 36.17 -2.15
C VAL A 74 7.84 37.58 -2.35
N MET A 75 8.74 37.96 -1.44
CA MET A 75 9.53 39.19 -1.41
C MET A 75 10.43 39.30 -2.66
N GLN A 76 10.40 40.41 -3.40
CA GLN A 76 11.08 40.57 -4.70
C GLN A 76 12.15 41.67 -4.73
N ASP A 77 12.25 42.56 -3.73
CA ASP A 77 13.14 43.75 -3.82
C ASP A 77 13.98 44.02 -2.55
N VAL A 78 15.31 44.07 -2.69
CA VAL A 78 16.27 43.82 -1.58
C VAL A 78 16.45 45.01 -0.61
N GLU A 79 16.27 46.27 -1.06
CA GLU A 79 16.59 47.44 -0.23
C GLU A 79 15.39 48.04 0.53
N ALA A 80 14.18 47.98 -0.03
CA ALA A 80 12.97 48.48 0.64
C ALA A 80 12.43 47.50 1.71
N GLU A 81 12.83 46.24 1.68
CA GLU A 81 12.27 45.15 2.49
C GLU A 81 13.03 44.86 3.80
N MET A 82 14.21 45.47 4.03
CA MET A 82 14.98 45.25 5.26
C MET A 82 14.25 45.70 6.53
N ALA A 83 13.53 46.83 6.46
CA ALA A 83 12.73 47.31 7.59
C ALA A 83 11.55 46.37 7.91
N ILE A 84 10.90 45.82 6.87
CA ILE A 84 9.78 44.89 7.00
C ILE A 84 10.25 43.55 7.59
N ARG A 85 11.43 43.05 7.19
CA ARG A 85 12.04 41.84 7.77
C ARG A 85 12.36 42.01 9.25
N VAL A 86 12.92 43.16 9.64
CA VAL A 86 13.18 43.48 11.06
C VAL A 86 11.86 43.51 11.85
N GLU A 87 10.83 44.15 11.31
CA GLU A 87 9.51 44.19 11.95
C GLU A 87 8.87 42.80 12.06
N TRP A 88 8.95 41.99 11.00
CA TRP A 88 8.49 40.60 10.99
C TRP A 88 9.19 39.72 12.04
N ARG A 89 10.52 39.78 12.15
CA ARG A 89 11.28 39.05 13.17
C ARG A 89 10.86 39.46 14.59
N ASN A 90 10.64 40.75 14.80
CA ASN A 90 10.15 41.27 16.08
C ASN A 90 8.74 40.74 16.41
N VAL A 91 7.83 40.71 15.44
CA VAL A 91 6.49 40.12 15.59
C VAL A 91 6.59 38.60 15.90
N CYS A 92 7.47 37.88 15.21
CA CYS A 92 7.70 36.46 15.46
C CYS A 92 8.17 36.20 16.91
N ARG A 93 9.15 36.95 17.39
CA ARG A 93 9.66 36.83 18.77
C ARG A 93 8.62 37.24 19.81
N ALA A 94 7.76 38.20 19.50
CA ALA A 94 6.69 38.65 20.38
C ALA A 94 5.54 37.64 20.49
N LEU A 95 5.21 36.94 19.39
CA LEU A 95 4.10 35.98 19.32
C LEU A 95 4.50 34.53 19.68
N GLY A 96 5.79 34.18 19.53
CA GLY A 96 6.31 32.85 19.84
C GLY A 96 6.53 32.63 21.34
N ARG A 97 6.18 31.44 21.84
CA ARG A 97 6.51 30.99 23.20
C ARG A 97 7.85 30.25 23.22
N ARG A 98 8.57 30.29 24.35
CA ARG A 98 9.79 29.49 24.60
C ARG A 98 9.52 28.45 25.68
N GLU A 99 10.03 27.25 25.50
CA GLU A 99 10.06 26.22 26.56
C GLU A 99 11.42 26.25 27.27
N GLU A 100 11.44 26.04 28.59
CA GLU A 100 12.69 26.06 29.39
C GLU A 100 13.72 25.02 28.93
N ALA A 101 13.27 23.90 28.34
CA ALA A 101 14.14 22.85 27.83
C ALA A 101 14.88 23.25 26.53
N HIS A 102 14.34 24.19 25.75
CA HIS A 102 14.84 24.58 24.42
C HIS A 102 14.66 26.10 24.18
N PRO A 103 15.46 26.96 24.84
CA PRO A 103 15.31 28.41 24.80
C PRO A 103 15.69 29.04 23.45
N ASP A 104 16.32 28.26 22.57
CA ASP A 104 16.78 28.59 21.22
C ASP A 104 15.67 28.44 20.15
N ARG A 105 14.45 28.09 20.55
CA ARG A 105 13.33 27.87 19.63
C ARG A 105 12.10 28.68 20.02
N LEU A 106 11.40 29.18 19.00
CA LEU A 106 10.11 29.86 19.12
C LEU A 106 8.98 28.91 18.70
N ILE A 107 7.96 28.82 19.54
CA ILE A 107 6.78 27.98 19.32
C ILE A 107 5.58 28.89 19.01
N PHE A 108 5.03 28.74 17.81
CA PHE A 108 3.89 29.49 17.31
C PHE A 108 2.62 28.66 17.33
N ASN A 109 1.51 29.24 17.79
CA ASN A 109 0.21 28.58 17.69
C ASN A 109 -0.28 28.57 16.21
N SER A 110 -0.34 27.39 15.59
CA SER A 110 -0.92 27.09 14.28
C SER A 110 -2.45 26.94 14.35
N PRO A 111 -3.20 27.15 13.26
CA PRO A 111 -4.60 26.67 13.17
C PRO A 111 -4.69 25.17 13.45
N ASN A 112 -5.59 24.79 14.34
CA ASN A 112 -5.84 23.40 14.71
C ASN A 112 -6.48 22.60 13.56
N ILE A 113 -7.21 23.29 12.67
CA ILE A 113 -7.91 22.68 11.53
C ILE A 113 -7.82 23.58 10.28
N MET A 114 -7.52 22.97 9.13
CA MET A 114 -7.67 23.54 7.79
C MET A 114 -8.77 22.80 7.05
N VAL A 115 -9.70 23.53 6.42
CA VAL A 115 -10.78 22.95 5.61
C VAL A 115 -10.82 23.60 4.24
N ALA A 116 -10.90 22.80 3.18
CA ALA A 116 -11.06 23.26 1.81
C ALA A 116 -12.46 22.94 1.29
N PHE A 117 -13.05 23.89 0.59
CA PHE A 117 -14.35 23.79 -0.07
C PHE A 117 -14.20 24.02 -1.58
N THR A 118 -14.99 23.30 -2.36
CA THR A 118 -15.19 23.53 -3.80
C THR A 118 -16.58 24.14 -4.02
N HIS A 119 -16.89 24.54 -5.25
CA HIS A 119 -18.23 25.02 -5.60
C HIS A 119 -19.36 24.03 -5.24
N ASP A 120 -19.08 22.73 -5.18
CA ASP A 120 -20.03 21.67 -4.85
C ASP A 120 -20.32 21.55 -3.33
N ALA A 121 -19.70 22.38 -2.49
CA ALA A 121 -19.88 22.31 -1.03
C ALA A 121 -21.34 22.51 -0.57
N THR A 122 -22.20 23.09 -1.41
CA THR A 122 -23.63 23.31 -1.17
C THR A 122 -24.53 22.20 -1.75
N ALA A 123 -23.96 21.14 -2.33
CA ALA A 123 -24.71 20.08 -3.04
C ALA A 123 -25.41 19.04 -2.14
N LEU A 124 -25.33 19.19 -0.81
CA LEU A 124 -25.93 18.26 0.16
C LEU A 124 -27.45 18.03 -0.05
N PRO A 125 -28.28 19.05 -0.37
CA PRO A 125 -29.72 18.84 -0.60
C PRO A 125 -30.04 17.85 -1.73
N GLU A 126 -29.15 17.69 -2.72
CA GLU A 126 -29.33 16.69 -3.80
C GLU A 126 -29.33 15.26 -3.25
N LEU A 127 -28.50 14.99 -2.24
CA LEU A 127 -28.38 13.68 -1.62
C LEU A 127 -29.52 13.42 -0.63
N THR A 128 -29.85 14.40 0.21
CA THR A 128 -30.87 14.25 1.25
C THR A 128 -32.28 14.14 0.69
N ALA A 129 -32.51 14.55 -0.56
CA ALA A 129 -33.74 14.28 -1.30
C ALA A 129 -33.90 12.80 -1.70
N GLN A 130 -32.80 12.04 -1.79
CA GLN A 130 -32.78 10.67 -2.30
C GLN A 130 -32.48 9.61 -1.24
N VAL A 131 -31.90 10.01 -0.11
CA VAL A 131 -31.48 9.11 0.96
C VAL A 131 -32.07 9.59 2.29
N PRO A 132 -32.71 8.70 3.06
CA PRO A 132 -33.26 9.06 4.37
C PRO A 132 -32.20 9.66 5.29
N LEU A 133 -32.58 10.69 6.03
CA LEU A 133 -31.76 11.24 7.11
C LEU A 133 -31.94 10.43 8.38
N LEU A 134 -30.94 10.44 9.25
CA LEU A 134 -31.10 9.89 10.59
C LEU A 134 -32.06 10.77 11.41
N GLU A 135 -33.11 10.17 11.95
CA GLU A 135 -33.99 10.83 12.93
C GLU A 135 -33.37 10.76 14.33
N GLY A 136 -33.14 11.94 14.94
CA GLY A 136 -32.55 12.07 16.28
C GLY A 136 -31.04 11.88 16.35
N ASP A 137 -30.49 11.84 17.56
CA ASP A 137 -29.04 11.73 17.78
C ASP A 137 -28.54 10.29 17.62
N LYS A 138 -27.48 10.09 16.84
CA LYS A 138 -26.74 8.82 16.81
C LYS A 138 -25.92 8.67 18.10
N PRO A 139 -26.12 7.60 18.89
CA PRO A 139 -25.24 7.35 20.04
C PRO A 139 -23.86 6.87 19.57
N VAL A 140 -22.91 7.80 19.43
CA VAL A 140 -21.50 7.51 19.14
C VAL A 140 -20.73 7.28 20.44
N LYS A 141 -20.09 6.11 20.54
CA LYS A 141 -19.40 5.66 21.76
C LYS A 141 -17.99 6.24 21.86
N ASN A 142 -17.29 6.38 20.73
CA ASN A 142 -15.95 6.95 20.69
C ASN A 142 -15.97 8.44 21.06
N TRP A 143 -15.11 8.84 22.00
CA TRP A 143 -15.03 10.24 22.44
C TRP A 143 -14.48 11.18 21.36
N GLU A 144 -13.39 10.81 20.67
CA GLU A 144 -12.79 11.64 19.61
C GLU A 144 -13.80 11.91 18.49
N ALA A 145 -14.55 10.89 18.06
CA ALA A 145 -15.57 11.04 17.03
C ALA A 145 -16.69 12.02 17.45
N ARG A 146 -17.03 12.12 18.75
CA ARG A 146 -18.04 13.07 19.25
C ARG A 146 -17.60 14.53 19.19
N LEU A 147 -16.30 14.81 19.05
CA LEU A 147 -15.79 16.17 18.89
C LEU A 147 -16.05 16.72 17.47
N HIS A 148 -16.45 15.86 16.54
CA HIS A 148 -16.68 16.21 15.14
C HIS A 148 -18.17 16.39 14.81
N TYR A 149 -18.49 17.45 14.07
CA TYR A 149 -19.86 17.78 13.64
C TYR A 149 -20.05 17.49 12.14
N PRO A 150 -20.62 16.34 11.75
CA PRO A 150 -20.80 15.99 10.35
C PRO A 150 -21.68 17.01 9.62
N ALA A 151 -21.52 17.11 8.29
CA ALA A 151 -22.42 17.93 7.46
C ALA A 151 -23.85 17.38 7.51
N SER A 152 -23.96 16.05 7.47
CA SER A 152 -25.20 15.31 7.70
C SER A 152 -24.90 13.84 8.00
N ILE A 153 -25.84 13.16 8.66
CA ILE A 153 -25.84 11.71 8.83
C ILE A 153 -27.03 11.14 8.04
N VAL A 154 -26.72 10.44 6.96
CA VAL A 154 -27.70 9.72 6.14
C VAL A 154 -27.82 8.28 6.63
N ARG A 155 -29.04 7.74 6.64
CA ARG A 155 -29.34 6.38 7.08
C ARG A 155 -29.94 5.57 5.92
N PRO A 156 -29.11 5.02 5.02
CA PRO A 156 -29.60 4.17 3.94
C PRO A 156 -30.35 2.94 4.49
N THR A 157 -31.53 2.65 3.96
CA THR A 157 -32.37 1.49 4.31
C THR A 157 -32.34 0.36 3.28
N GLU A 158 -31.65 0.56 2.16
CA GLU A 158 -31.56 -0.37 1.03
C GLU A 158 -30.30 -0.07 0.22
N VAL A 159 -29.82 -1.07 -0.53
CA VAL A 159 -28.51 -0.99 -1.22
C VAL A 159 -28.45 0.19 -2.20
N ARG A 160 -29.56 0.50 -2.89
CA ARG A 160 -29.62 1.64 -3.83
C ARG A 160 -29.33 2.99 -3.16
N HIS A 161 -29.70 3.18 -1.89
CA HIS A 161 -29.38 4.41 -1.16
C HIS A 161 -27.88 4.55 -0.95
N ILE A 162 -27.16 3.45 -0.67
CA ILE A 162 -25.70 3.46 -0.54
C ILE A 162 -25.06 3.80 -1.89
N GLN A 163 -25.58 3.24 -2.99
CA GLN A 163 -25.12 3.56 -4.34
C GLN A 163 -25.30 5.05 -4.65
N HIS A 164 -26.44 5.64 -4.29
CA HIS A 164 -26.67 7.09 -4.44
C HIS A 164 -25.67 7.93 -3.61
N CYS A 165 -25.35 7.53 -2.37
CA CYS A 165 -24.31 8.21 -1.58
C CYS A 165 -22.96 8.20 -2.31
N VAL A 166 -22.54 7.05 -2.83
CA VAL A 166 -21.27 6.91 -3.54
C VAL A 166 -21.27 7.68 -4.85
N GLN A 167 -22.33 7.59 -5.65
CA GLN A 167 -22.46 8.32 -6.91
C GLN A 167 -22.44 9.82 -6.70
N TRP A 168 -23.11 10.31 -5.64
CA TRP A 168 -23.07 11.71 -5.25
C TRP A 168 -21.65 12.13 -4.84
N ALA A 169 -20.94 11.32 -4.05
CA ALA A 169 -19.56 11.59 -3.66
C ALA A 169 -18.60 11.64 -4.87
N LEU A 170 -18.77 10.71 -5.83
CA LEU A 170 -18.02 10.68 -7.09
C LEU A 170 -18.32 11.90 -7.97
N LYS A 171 -19.60 12.28 -8.10
CA LYS A 171 -20.04 13.43 -8.90
C LYS A 171 -19.41 14.73 -8.40
N HIS A 172 -19.39 14.93 -7.08
CA HIS A 172 -18.99 16.19 -6.44
C HIS A 172 -17.55 16.19 -5.91
N GLY A 173 -16.82 15.08 -6.07
CA GLY A 173 -15.44 14.95 -5.61
C GLY A 173 -15.27 15.12 -4.09
N VAL A 174 -16.23 14.64 -3.30
CA VAL A 174 -16.24 14.75 -1.83
C VAL A 174 -16.04 13.38 -1.17
N SER A 175 -15.59 13.38 0.08
CA SER A 175 -15.40 12.15 0.86
C SER A 175 -16.62 11.81 1.73
N LEU A 176 -16.76 10.53 2.05
CA LEU A 176 -17.77 9.96 2.95
C LEU A 176 -17.09 9.33 4.17
N ALA A 177 -17.79 9.37 5.30
CA ALA A 177 -17.49 8.56 6.48
C ALA A 177 -18.54 7.45 6.62
N VAL A 178 -18.20 6.33 7.26
CA VAL A 178 -19.12 5.20 7.48
C VAL A 178 -19.30 4.96 8.97
N VAL A 179 -20.55 4.85 9.41
CA VAL A 179 -20.93 4.60 10.80
C VAL A 179 -21.57 3.21 10.90
N GLY A 180 -20.89 2.30 11.60
CA GLY A 180 -21.47 1.05 12.07
C GLY A 180 -21.84 1.14 13.56
N GLY A 181 -21.08 0.46 14.41
CA GLY A 181 -21.28 0.49 15.87
C GLY A 181 -20.87 1.78 16.60
N GLY A 182 -20.26 2.75 15.92
CA GLY A 182 -19.88 4.05 16.51
C GLY A 182 -18.68 4.03 17.48
N HIS A 183 -17.79 3.03 17.36
CA HIS A 183 -16.61 2.87 18.23
C HIS A 183 -15.30 3.41 17.65
N SER A 184 -15.24 3.66 16.35
CA SER A 184 -14.04 4.19 15.69
C SER A 184 -13.96 5.70 15.81
N GLY A 185 -12.75 6.26 15.98
CA GLY A 185 -12.51 7.70 15.89
C GLY A 185 -12.76 8.26 14.47
N HIS A 186 -12.83 7.40 13.46
CA HIS A 186 -13.02 7.80 12.06
C HIS A 186 -14.48 7.88 11.62
N CYS A 187 -15.43 7.42 12.44
CA CYS A 187 -16.83 7.26 12.00
C CYS A 187 -17.58 8.59 11.82
N LEU A 188 -17.14 9.67 12.48
CA LEU A 188 -17.66 11.03 12.29
C LEU A 188 -16.52 11.98 11.96
N ARG A 189 -16.77 12.92 11.05
CA ARG A 189 -15.83 13.97 10.65
C ARG A 189 -16.55 15.27 10.40
N SER A 190 -15.95 16.38 10.82
CA SER A 190 -16.59 17.70 10.71
C SER A 190 -16.83 18.05 9.25
N ASN A 191 -18.06 18.47 8.92
CA ASN A 191 -18.50 18.87 7.58
C ASN A 191 -18.36 17.77 6.50
N VAL A 192 -18.36 16.49 6.92
CA VAL A 192 -18.39 15.32 6.03
C VAL A 192 -19.73 14.63 6.15
N VAL A 193 -20.23 14.04 5.05
CA VAL A 193 -21.44 13.20 5.09
C VAL A 193 -21.09 11.82 5.66
N SER A 194 -21.80 11.42 6.72
CA SER A 194 -21.63 10.12 7.36
C SER A 194 -22.77 9.17 6.98
N VAL A 195 -22.41 7.98 6.49
CA VAL A 195 -23.35 6.93 6.07
C VAL A 195 -23.57 5.96 7.24
N ASP A 196 -24.74 6.04 7.87
CA ASP A 196 -25.13 5.16 8.97
C ASP A 196 -25.73 3.85 8.47
N MET A 197 -24.98 2.76 8.69
CA MET A 197 -25.38 1.41 8.30
C MET A 197 -26.37 0.77 9.28
N GLY A 198 -26.82 1.47 10.32
CA GLY A 198 -27.68 0.93 11.37
C GLY A 198 -29.09 0.50 10.95
N ALA A 199 -29.51 0.70 9.69
CA ALA A 199 -30.74 0.07 9.17
C ALA A 199 -30.51 -1.33 8.56
N PHE A 200 -29.25 -1.69 8.32
CA PHE A 200 -28.82 -3.02 7.90
C PHE A 200 -28.42 -3.82 9.15
N ASP A 201 -29.40 -4.25 9.94
CA ASP A 201 -29.23 -4.84 11.28
C ASP A 201 -29.68 -6.30 11.38
N LYS A 202 -29.90 -6.99 10.24
CA LYS A 202 -30.32 -8.39 10.22
C LYS A 202 -29.16 -9.37 10.30
N VAL A 203 -29.42 -10.47 11.00
CA VAL A 203 -28.55 -11.65 11.07
C VAL A 203 -29.33 -12.85 10.57
N HIS A 204 -28.81 -13.64 9.64
CA HIS A 204 -29.45 -14.83 9.09
C HIS A 204 -28.60 -16.06 9.43
N VAL A 205 -29.26 -17.13 9.86
CA VAL A 205 -28.63 -18.41 10.20
C VAL A 205 -29.00 -19.39 9.10
N LEU A 206 -28.00 -19.92 8.40
CA LEU A 206 -28.20 -20.88 7.31
C LEU A 206 -27.63 -22.22 7.75
N THR A 207 -28.53 -23.19 7.90
CA THR A 207 -28.17 -24.57 8.25
C THR A 207 -28.27 -25.47 7.03
N ALA A 208 -27.54 -26.57 7.05
CA ALA A 208 -27.41 -27.50 5.92
C ALA A 208 -28.75 -28.11 5.44
N GLU A 209 -29.84 -27.96 6.19
CA GLU A 209 -31.14 -28.57 5.88
C GLU A 209 -32.00 -27.73 4.91
N ASP A 210 -31.68 -26.45 4.68
CA ASP A 210 -32.52 -25.54 3.88
C ASP A 210 -32.19 -25.51 2.37
N GLY A 211 -31.15 -26.21 1.93
CA GLY A 211 -30.76 -26.32 0.52
C GLY A 211 -30.95 -27.75 -0.01
N GLY A 212 -31.90 -27.97 -0.92
CA GLY A 212 -32.21 -29.28 -1.51
C GLY A 212 -31.13 -29.86 -2.45
N GLN A 213 -29.86 -29.86 -2.05
CA GLN A 213 -28.76 -30.47 -2.79
C GLN A 213 -27.86 -31.27 -1.84
N GLU A 214 -27.60 -32.52 -2.24
CA GLU A 214 -27.06 -33.65 -1.49
C GLU A 214 -26.05 -33.33 -0.38
N SER A 215 -26.37 -33.82 0.82
CA SER A 215 -25.59 -33.74 2.06
C SER A 215 -24.25 -34.47 1.93
N GLY A 216 -23.17 -33.73 1.70
CA GLY A 216 -21.80 -34.20 1.92
C GLY A 216 -21.37 -34.09 3.39
N PRO A 217 -20.28 -34.74 3.81
CA PRO A 217 -19.79 -34.71 5.20
C PRO A 217 -19.23 -33.35 5.67
N ASP A 218 -19.22 -32.33 4.81
CA ASP A 218 -18.61 -31.01 5.02
C ASP A 218 -19.62 -29.83 4.94
N SER A 219 -20.91 -30.03 5.25
CA SER A 219 -21.86 -28.90 5.27
C SER A 219 -21.62 -27.99 6.48
N VAL A 220 -20.79 -26.96 6.27
CA VAL A 220 -20.45 -25.92 7.25
C VAL A 220 -21.63 -24.94 7.41
N ALA A 221 -22.10 -24.72 8.64
CA ALA A 221 -23.12 -23.72 8.93
C ALA A 221 -22.62 -22.30 8.64
N LEU A 222 -23.49 -21.47 8.03
CA LEU A 222 -23.15 -20.10 7.61
C LEU A 222 -24.00 -19.08 8.34
N ILE A 223 -23.40 -17.92 8.65
CA ILE A 223 -24.10 -16.78 9.25
C ILE A 223 -23.92 -15.57 8.34
N VAL A 224 -25.03 -15.01 7.86
CA VAL A 224 -25.01 -13.75 7.11
C VAL A 224 -25.39 -12.62 8.06
N ALA A 225 -24.46 -11.73 8.36
CA ALA A 225 -24.68 -10.57 9.23
C ALA A 225 -24.56 -9.28 8.43
N GLU A 226 -25.55 -8.40 8.57
CA GLU A 226 -25.53 -7.07 7.99
C GLU A 226 -24.59 -6.12 8.77
N ALA A 227 -24.05 -5.11 8.10
CA ALA A 227 -22.96 -4.28 8.63
C ALA A 227 -23.36 -3.37 9.81
N GLY A 228 -24.66 -3.13 10.01
CA GLY A 228 -25.22 -2.43 11.16
C GLY A 228 -25.35 -3.30 12.41
N CYS A 229 -25.24 -4.63 12.31
CA CYS A 229 -25.30 -5.53 13.45
C CYS A 229 -24.13 -5.29 14.43
N LYS A 230 -24.43 -5.39 15.73
CA LYS A 230 -23.41 -5.40 16.77
C LYS A 230 -23.06 -6.84 17.14
N THR A 231 -21.88 -7.04 17.73
CA THR A 231 -21.42 -8.32 18.27
C THR A 231 -22.52 -9.00 19.10
N GLY A 232 -23.14 -8.27 20.02
CA GLY A 232 -24.16 -8.85 20.90
C GLY A 232 -25.42 -9.31 20.16
N ASP A 233 -25.77 -8.68 19.03
CA ASP A 233 -26.91 -9.08 18.21
C ASP A 233 -26.62 -10.40 17.49
N ILE A 234 -25.40 -10.54 16.94
CA ILE A 234 -24.95 -11.75 16.26
C ILE A 234 -24.79 -12.90 17.26
N VAL A 235 -24.12 -12.68 18.39
CA VAL A 235 -23.92 -13.71 19.41
C VAL A 235 -25.25 -14.21 19.97
N ARG A 236 -26.19 -13.33 20.35
CA ARG A 236 -27.51 -13.75 20.83
C ARG A 236 -28.26 -14.62 19.82
N LYS A 237 -28.25 -14.23 18.54
CA LYS A 237 -28.98 -14.97 17.49
C LYS A 237 -28.32 -16.31 17.15
N THR A 238 -26.99 -16.34 17.07
CA THR A 238 -26.23 -17.56 16.77
C THR A 238 -26.29 -18.56 17.92
N MET A 239 -26.14 -18.10 19.17
CA MET A 239 -26.24 -18.94 20.37
C MET A 239 -27.61 -19.61 20.48
N ALA A 240 -28.70 -18.90 20.15
CA ALA A 240 -30.05 -19.47 20.12
C ALA A 240 -30.20 -20.63 19.10
N ALA A 241 -29.34 -20.67 18.08
CA ALA A 241 -29.26 -21.75 17.10
C ALA A 241 -28.17 -22.80 17.42
N GLY A 242 -27.55 -22.74 18.61
CA GLY A 242 -26.44 -23.63 18.99
C GLY A 242 -25.13 -23.36 18.24
N LEU A 243 -24.99 -22.18 17.63
CA LEU A 243 -23.84 -21.78 16.82
C LEU A 243 -23.13 -20.56 17.41
N THR A 244 -21.92 -20.29 16.94
CA THR A 244 -21.16 -19.07 17.26
C THR A 244 -20.28 -18.62 16.10
N VAL A 245 -19.84 -17.37 16.16
CA VAL A 245 -18.82 -16.75 15.29
C VAL A 245 -17.77 -16.13 16.22
N PRO A 246 -16.45 -16.27 15.94
CA PRO A 246 -15.39 -15.73 16.80
C PRO A 246 -15.29 -14.21 16.70
N LEU A 247 -16.27 -13.50 17.29
CA LEU A 247 -16.39 -12.05 17.32
C LEU A 247 -15.59 -11.43 18.49
N GLY A 248 -15.48 -10.11 18.52
CA GLY A 248 -14.83 -9.40 19.64
C GLY A 248 -15.63 -9.44 20.94
N ALA A 249 -14.96 -9.19 22.08
CA ALA A 249 -15.54 -9.34 23.42
C ALA A 249 -16.70 -8.35 23.73
N ARG A 250 -16.67 -7.14 23.17
CA ARG A 250 -17.61 -6.07 23.54
C ARG A 250 -18.92 -6.15 22.74
N PRO A 251 -20.11 -6.28 23.38
CA PRO A 251 -21.38 -6.53 22.69
C PRO A 251 -21.87 -5.35 21.85
N SER A 252 -21.44 -4.11 22.19
CA SER A 252 -21.86 -2.89 21.49
C SER A 252 -21.08 -2.58 20.21
N VAL A 253 -20.02 -3.33 19.90
CA VAL A 253 -19.13 -3.07 18.76
C VAL A 253 -19.72 -3.63 17.47
N GLY A 254 -19.53 -2.96 16.33
CA GLY A 254 -20.08 -3.34 15.03
C GLY A 254 -19.02 -3.64 13.96
N ALA A 255 -19.42 -3.62 12.68
CA ALA A 255 -18.62 -4.04 11.50
C ALA A 255 -17.18 -3.54 11.44
N GLY A 256 -16.92 -2.31 11.90
CA GLY A 256 -15.57 -1.75 11.91
C GLY A 256 -14.53 -2.65 12.58
N LEU A 257 -14.90 -3.40 13.63
CA LEU A 257 -13.98 -4.29 14.33
C LEU A 257 -13.71 -5.58 13.55
N TRP A 258 -14.77 -6.27 13.13
CA TRP A 258 -14.64 -7.60 12.55
C TRP A 258 -14.17 -7.59 11.08
N LEU A 259 -14.24 -6.45 10.40
CA LEU A 259 -13.55 -6.19 9.14
C LEU A 259 -12.06 -5.81 9.33
N GLN A 260 -11.60 -5.57 10.56
CA GLN A 260 -10.24 -5.12 10.86
C GLN A 260 -9.41 -6.15 11.64
N GLY A 261 -9.85 -7.42 11.64
CA GLY A 261 -9.29 -8.47 12.47
C GLY A 261 -10.40 -9.04 13.33
N GLY A 262 -10.72 -8.36 14.43
CA GLY A 262 -11.69 -8.84 15.41
C GLY A 262 -11.04 -9.81 16.38
N ILE A 263 -10.64 -9.27 17.53
CA ILE A 263 -9.98 -10.01 18.60
C ILE A 263 -10.98 -10.20 19.75
N GLY A 264 -11.17 -11.44 20.18
CA GLY A 264 -12.08 -11.82 21.25
C GLY A 264 -11.74 -13.21 21.81
N HIS A 265 -12.57 -13.72 22.73
CA HIS A 265 -12.25 -14.92 23.53
C HIS A 265 -12.06 -16.20 22.70
N LEU A 266 -12.71 -16.29 21.54
CA LEU A 266 -12.61 -17.45 20.67
C LEU A 266 -11.44 -17.38 19.68
N ALA A 267 -10.66 -16.30 19.70
CA ALA A 267 -9.64 -16.06 18.68
C ALA A 267 -8.50 -17.09 18.71
N ARG A 268 -8.16 -17.62 19.89
CA ARG A 268 -7.15 -18.68 20.04
C ARG A 268 -7.60 -20.02 19.45
N MET A 269 -8.90 -20.31 19.48
CA MET A 269 -9.45 -21.56 18.94
C MET A 269 -9.70 -21.50 17.43
N TYR A 270 -10.26 -20.40 16.94
CA TYR A 270 -10.79 -20.31 15.57
C TYR A 270 -10.13 -19.22 14.71
N GLY A 271 -9.10 -18.54 15.22
CA GLY A 271 -8.49 -17.39 14.56
C GLY A 271 -9.29 -16.10 14.77
N LEU A 272 -8.84 -15.02 14.15
CA LEU A 272 -9.50 -13.71 14.24
C LEU A 272 -10.88 -13.76 13.59
N THR A 273 -11.76 -12.82 13.92
CA THR A 273 -13.08 -12.76 13.28
C THR A 273 -12.97 -12.71 11.75
N CYS A 274 -12.00 -11.96 11.23
CA CYS A 274 -11.77 -11.82 9.81
C CYS A 274 -11.39 -13.16 9.16
N ASP A 275 -10.80 -14.11 9.87
CA ASP A 275 -10.45 -15.43 9.32
C ASP A 275 -11.71 -16.24 8.96
N SER A 276 -12.79 -16.02 9.70
CA SER A 276 -14.09 -16.65 9.48
C SER A 276 -14.94 -15.98 8.39
N ILE A 277 -14.49 -14.86 7.82
CA ILE A 277 -15.17 -14.21 6.68
C ILE A 277 -14.88 -14.99 5.40
N ILE A 278 -15.94 -15.46 4.75
CA ILE A 278 -15.86 -16.24 3.51
C ILE A 278 -16.52 -15.53 2.31
N GLY A 279 -17.35 -14.52 2.55
CA GLY A 279 -17.96 -13.71 1.50
C GLY A 279 -18.54 -12.41 2.02
N ALA A 280 -18.85 -11.47 1.13
CA ALA A 280 -19.46 -10.19 1.49
C ALA A 280 -20.24 -9.56 0.33
N VAL A 281 -21.21 -8.72 0.71
CA VAL A 281 -21.88 -7.78 -0.19
C VAL A 281 -21.39 -6.38 0.14
N MET A 282 -20.94 -5.61 -0.85
CA MET A 282 -20.44 -4.26 -0.67
C MET A 282 -20.75 -3.35 -1.86
N VAL A 283 -20.73 -2.04 -1.66
CA VAL A 283 -20.80 -1.05 -2.76
C VAL A 283 -19.40 -0.53 -3.06
N SER A 284 -18.99 -0.68 -4.32
CA SER A 284 -17.73 -0.16 -4.85
C SER A 284 -17.73 1.35 -4.83
N VAL A 285 -16.71 1.97 -4.23
CA VAL A 285 -16.57 3.42 -4.22
C VAL A 285 -15.93 3.99 -5.48
N GLY A 286 -15.35 3.15 -6.34
CA GLY A 286 -14.86 3.56 -7.65
C GLY A 286 -15.95 3.58 -8.74
N SER A 287 -17.01 2.78 -8.60
CA SER A 287 -18.06 2.66 -9.63
C SER A 287 -19.49 2.87 -9.13
N GLY A 288 -19.74 2.84 -7.82
CA GLY A 288 -21.09 2.85 -7.25
C GLY A 288 -21.88 1.56 -7.49
N GLN A 289 -21.26 0.49 -8.00
CA GLN A 289 -21.93 -0.80 -8.22
C GLN A 289 -21.96 -1.65 -6.95
N ALA A 290 -23.05 -2.38 -6.77
CA ALA A 290 -23.15 -3.43 -5.75
C ALA A 290 -22.33 -4.66 -6.19
N LEU A 291 -21.49 -5.15 -5.30
CA LEU A 291 -20.58 -6.26 -5.52
C LEU A 291 -20.92 -7.40 -4.57
N CYS A 292 -20.93 -8.62 -5.09
CA CYS A 292 -20.89 -9.86 -4.32
C CYS A 292 -19.50 -10.46 -4.49
N ILE A 293 -18.79 -10.70 -3.40
CA ILE A 293 -17.42 -11.25 -3.41
C ILE A 293 -17.35 -12.49 -2.52
N GLY A 294 -16.69 -13.54 -3.01
CA GLY A 294 -16.55 -14.80 -2.27
C GLY A 294 -17.87 -15.57 -2.11
N CYS A 295 -17.99 -16.32 -1.02
CA CYS A 295 -19.13 -17.20 -0.75
C CYS A 295 -20.32 -16.41 -0.18
N VAL A 296 -21.14 -15.82 -1.06
CA VAL A 296 -22.41 -15.18 -0.70
C VAL A 296 -23.58 -16.06 -1.14
N PRO A 297 -24.47 -16.50 -0.23
CA PRO A 297 -25.64 -17.30 -0.59
C PRO A 297 -26.55 -16.55 -1.57
N SER A 298 -27.05 -17.24 -2.61
CA SER A 298 -27.78 -16.64 -3.74
C SER A 298 -29.02 -15.83 -3.33
N GLU A 299 -29.73 -16.24 -2.28
CA GLU A 299 -30.86 -15.53 -1.70
C GLU A 299 -30.51 -14.17 -1.07
N HIS A 300 -29.23 -13.94 -0.77
CA HIS A 300 -28.72 -12.69 -0.21
C HIS A 300 -28.06 -11.79 -1.26
N TRP A 301 -28.17 -12.11 -2.55
CA TRP A 301 -27.65 -11.26 -3.62
C TRP A 301 -28.58 -10.07 -3.87
N PRO A 302 -28.08 -8.83 -3.77
CA PRO A 302 -28.87 -7.66 -4.16
C PRO A 302 -29.20 -7.70 -5.67
N ALA A 303 -30.34 -7.15 -6.04
CA ALA A 303 -30.72 -7.00 -7.43
C ALA A 303 -29.66 -6.16 -8.20
N GLY A 304 -29.15 -6.72 -9.31
CA GLY A 304 -28.14 -6.07 -10.14
C GLY A 304 -26.71 -6.09 -9.55
N ALA A 305 -26.46 -6.84 -8.48
CA ALA A 305 -25.11 -7.05 -7.98
C ALA A 305 -24.28 -7.89 -8.97
N VAL A 306 -22.98 -7.60 -9.03
CA VAL A 306 -22.03 -8.28 -9.92
C VAL A 306 -20.89 -8.90 -9.13
N CYS A 307 -20.32 -9.98 -9.67
CA CYS A 307 -19.08 -10.56 -9.17
C CYS A 307 -17.91 -9.95 -9.94
N PRO A 308 -17.03 -9.15 -9.30
CA PRO A 308 -15.91 -8.53 -9.99
C PRO A 308 -14.78 -9.52 -10.25
N THR A 309 -13.96 -9.29 -11.28
CA THR A 309 -12.82 -10.16 -11.62
C THR A 309 -11.72 -10.19 -10.56
N ASN A 310 -11.63 -9.14 -9.73
CA ASN A 310 -10.69 -9.02 -8.61
C ASN A 310 -11.35 -9.34 -7.26
N GLU A 311 -12.45 -10.12 -7.22
CA GLU A 311 -13.17 -10.44 -5.99
C GLU A 311 -12.27 -11.04 -4.89
N THR A 312 -11.27 -11.82 -5.27
CA THR A 312 -10.33 -12.45 -4.33
C THR A 312 -9.47 -11.41 -3.61
N ASP A 313 -9.06 -10.34 -4.32
CA ASP A 313 -8.30 -9.24 -3.74
C ASP A 313 -9.17 -8.39 -2.81
N LEU A 314 -10.42 -8.13 -3.19
CA LEU A 314 -11.36 -7.37 -2.36
C LEU A 314 -11.74 -8.14 -1.10
N LEU A 315 -12.00 -9.45 -1.22
CA LEU A 315 -12.30 -10.31 -0.08
C LEU A 315 -11.10 -10.37 0.88
N TRP A 316 -9.89 -10.56 0.33
CA TRP A 316 -8.66 -10.51 1.11
C TRP A 316 -8.48 -9.16 1.84
N ALA A 317 -8.83 -8.05 1.18
CA ALA A 317 -8.66 -6.71 1.71
C ALA A 317 -9.61 -6.41 2.89
N ILE A 318 -10.89 -6.77 2.77
CA ILE A 318 -11.86 -6.57 3.85
C ILE A 318 -11.61 -7.49 5.05
N LYS A 319 -10.80 -8.53 4.89
CA LYS A 319 -10.31 -9.40 5.98
C LYS A 319 -9.14 -8.74 6.72
N GLY A 320 -9.31 -7.51 7.21
CA GLY A 320 -8.32 -6.84 8.06
C GLY A 320 -8.11 -5.36 7.83
N ALA A 321 -8.43 -4.83 6.64
CA ALA A 321 -8.28 -3.39 6.35
C ALA A 321 -9.59 -2.58 6.48
N GLY A 322 -10.65 -3.20 7.00
CA GLY A 322 -11.90 -2.51 7.31
C GLY A 322 -12.64 -2.01 6.07
N THR A 323 -13.25 -0.85 6.20
CA THR A 323 -14.04 -0.19 5.16
C THR A 323 -13.19 0.55 4.12
N ASN A 324 -11.89 0.25 3.99
CA ASN A 324 -11.01 1.01 3.08
C ASN A 324 -11.39 0.86 1.60
N PHE A 325 -12.07 -0.22 1.21
CA PHE A 325 -12.24 -0.62 -0.20
C PHE A 325 -13.67 -0.51 -0.71
N GLY A 326 -14.61 -0.12 0.16
CA GLY A 326 -16.00 0.11 -0.19
C GLY A 326 -16.91 0.08 1.04
N ILE A 327 -18.19 0.36 0.83
CA ILE A 327 -19.20 0.35 1.90
C ILE A 327 -19.78 -1.06 1.98
N VAL A 328 -19.39 -1.81 3.01
CA VAL A 328 -19.88 -3.18 3.25
C VAL A 328 -21.33 -3.14 3.71
N VAL A 329 -22.18 -3.94 3.06
CA VAL A 329 -23.61 -4.09 3.36
C VAL A 329 -23.83 -5.29 4.29
N SER A 330 -23.26 -6.44 3.94
CA SER A 330 -23.35 -7.67 4.72
C SER A 330 -22.13 -8.56 4.50
N VAL A 331 -21.94 -9.50 5.39
CA VAL A 331 -20.81 -10.44 5.39
C VAL A 331 -21.33 -11.83 5.72
N THR A 332 -20.77 -12.82 5.03
CA THR A 332 -21.00 -14.24 5.29
C THR A 332 -19.84 -14.80 6.09
N PHE A 333 -20.17 -15.36 7.25
CA PHE A 333 -19.25 -16.02 8.14
C PHE A 333 -19.40 -17.53 8.09
N LYS A 334 -18.26 -18.22 8.22
CA LYS A 334 -18.21 -19.58 8.73
C LYS A 334 -18.58 -19.58 10.23
N ALA A 335 -19.53 -20.42 10.62
CA ALA A 335 -19.91 -20.62 12.02
C ALA A 335 -19.40 -21.94 12.59
N TYR A 336 -19.40 -21.99 13.93
CA TYR A 336 -18.90 -23.11 14.74
C TYR A 336 -19.95 -23.48 15.79
N ALA A 337 -19.82 -24.66 16.40
CA ALA A 337 -20.67 -25.05 17.52
C ALA A 337 -20.49 -24.08 18.71
N ALA A 338 -21.60 -23.66 19.33
CA ALA A 338 -21.60 -22.76 20.48
C ALA A 338 -20.91 -23.41 21.70
N PRO A 339 -19.86 -22.80 22.26
CA PRO A 339 -19.25 -23.28 23.50
C PRO A 339 -19.93 -22.70 24.74
N VAL A 340 -19.72 -23.39 25.87
CA VAL A 340 -19.91 -22.86 27.23
C VAL A 340 -18.55 -22.41 27.74
N PHE A 341 -18.51 -21.33 28.52
CA PHE A 341 -17.30 -20.75 29.08
C PHE A 341 -17.26 -20.91 30.60
N SER A 342 -16.08 -21.17 31.15
CA SER A 342 -15.78 -20.90 32.56
C SER A 342 -14.86 -19.68 32.65
N ALA A 343 -15.17 -18.78 33.60
CA ALA A 343 -14.39 -17.57 33.84
C ALA A 343 -13.95 -17.53 35.31
N ARG A 344 -12.64 -17.42 35.52
CA ARG A 344 -11.99 -17.41 36.83
C ARG A 344 -11.17 -16.14 37.01
N ASN A 345 -11.29 -15.50 38.16
CA ASN A 345 -10.70 -14.18 38.39
C ASN A 345 -9.80 -14.12 39.63
N TRP A 346 -8.64 -13.45 39.48
CA TRP A 346 -7.69 -13.17 40.56
C TRP A 346 -7.33 -11.69 40.61
N VAL A 347 -7.04 -11.17 41.80
CA VAL A 347 -6.53 -9.82 42.01
C VAL A 347 -5.36 -9.89 42.97
N VAL A 348 -4.15 -9.68 42.46
CA VAL A 348 -2.90 -9.75 43.21
C VAL A 348 -2.44 -8.32 43.54
N PRO A 349 -2.38 -7.91 44.81
CA PRO A 349 -1.76 -6.66 45.20
C PRO A 349 -0.23 -6.76 45.05
N LEU A 350 0.39 -5.74 44.45
CA LEU A 350 1.83 -5.68 44.23
C LEU A 350 2.46 -4.68 45.18
N SER A 351 3.51 -5.10 45.90
CA SER A 351 4.17 -4.27 46.91
C SER A 351 5.13 -3.24 46.31
N ASP A 352 5.85 -3.61 45.25
CA ASP A 352 6.79 -2.75 44.53
C ASP A 352 6.93 -3.13 43.05
N ASN A 353 7.75 -2.35 42.32
CA ASN A 353 8.01 -2.58 40.90
C ASN A 353 8.76 -3.87 40.59
N LEU A 354 9.58 -4.36 41.53
CA LEU A 354 10.35 -5.58 41.34
C LEU A 354 9.44 -6.80 41.43
N GLU A 355 8.53 -6.81 42.41
CA GLU A 355 7.47 -7.80 42.52
C GLU A 355 6.56 -7.76 41.29
N ALA A 356 6.14 -6.57 40.84
CA ALA A 356 5.30 -6.42 39.66
C ALA A 356 5.92 -7.07 38.41
N ARG A 357 7.22 -6.84 38.17
CA ARG A 357 7.93 -7.44 37.04
C ARG A 357 8.08 -8.96 37.18
N ARG A 358 8.37 -9.46 38.38
CA ARG A 358 8.44 -10.91 38.64
C ARG A 358 7.10 -11.59 38.42
N ARG A 359 6.01 -11.02 38.94
CA ARG A 359 4.66 -11.57 38.77
C ARG A 359 4.21 -11.58 37.31
N LEU A 360 4.55 -10.55 36.54
CA LEU A 360 4.31 -10.54 35.09
C LEU A 360 5.11 -11.63 34.38
N GLN A 361 6.36 -11.86 34.78
CA GLN A 361 7.18 -12.94 34.24
C GLN A 361 6.60 -14.32 34.59
N ASP A 362 6.26 -14.55 35.86
CA ASP A 362 5.65 -15.81 36.31
C ASP A 362 4.32 -16.08 35.59
N PHE A 363 3.50 -15.04 35.41
CA PHE A 363 2.25 -15.13 34.65
C PHE A 363 2.51 -15.54 33.19
N ASP A 364 3.47 -14.90 32.52
CA ASP A 364 3.81 -15.17 31.12
C ASP A 364 4.34 -16.59 30.93
N ASP A 365 5.39 -16.96 31.67
CA ASP A 365 6.14 -18.21 31.49
C ASP A 365 5.40 -19.44 32.05
N LEU A 366 4.69 -19.28 33.17
CA LEU A 366 4.15 -20.41 33.93
C LEU A 366 2.64 -20.58 33.80
N VAL A 367 1.90 -19.53 33.47
CA VAL A 367 0.45 -19.58 33.25
C VAL A 367 0.16 -19.48 31.75
N ALA A 368 0.29 -18.29 31.17
CA ALA A 368 -0.13 -18.01 29.80
C ALA A 368 0.55 -18.93 28.76
N GLY A 369 1.88 -19.09 28.83
CA GLY A 369 2.65 -19.91 27.90
C GLY A 369 2.32 -21.42 27.93
N LYS A 370 1.69 -21.90 29.01
CA LYS A 370 1.34 -23.32 29.18
C LYS A 370 -0.11 -23.66 28.87
N LEU A 371 -0.96 -22.64 28.67
CA LEU A 371 -2.39 -22.87 28.43
C LEU A 371 -2.64 -23.56 27.09
N PRO A 372 -3.58 -24.52 27.05
CA PRO A 372 -4.03 -25.14 25.81
C PRO A 372 -4.81 -24.12 24.95
N GLN A 373 -5.23 -24.54 23.76
CA GLN A 373 -5.81 -23.64 22.76
C GLN A 373 -7.23 -23.17 23.14
N GLU A 374 -7.95 -24.00 23.88
CA GLU A 374 -9.31 -23.80 24.38
C GLU A 374 -9.36 -22.83 25.56
N CYS A 375 -8.20 -22.47 26.12
CA CYS A 375 -8.05 -21.58 27.24
C CYS A 375 -7.29 -20.30 26.87
N SER A 376 -7.62 -19.20 27.54
CA SER A 376 -6.88 -17.93 27.46
C SER A 376 -6.81 -17.27 28.84
N ALA A 377 -5.68 -16.66 29.17
CA ALA A 377 -5.53 -15.88 30.39
C ALA A 377 -5.17 -14.43 30.06
N ASP A 378 -6.05 -13.52 30.47
CA ASP A 378 -5.83 -12.09 30.31
C ASP A 378 -5.25 -11.50 31.59
N ALA A 379 -4.36 -10.51 31.43
CA ALA A 379 -3.80 -9.76 32.54
C ALA A 379 -4.19 -8.28 32.49
N TYR A 380 -4.37 -7.69 33.67
CA TYR A 380 -4.74 -6.29 33.87
C TYR A 380 -3.76 -5.62 34.83
N LEU A 381 -3.08 -4.58 34.39
CA LEU A 381 -2.25 -3.75 35.28
C LEU A 381 -2.96 -2.43 35.52
N TYR A 382 -3.22 -2.12 36.79
CA TYR A 382 -3.97 -0.94 37.17
C TYR A 382 -3.68 -0.52 38.61
N TRP A 383 -4.19 0.63 38.99
CA TRP A 383 -4.02 1.17 40.33
C TRP A 383 -5.33 1.22 41.07
N ASP A 384 -5.36 0.69 42.29
CA ASP A 384 -6.55 0.73 43.13
C ASP A 384 -6.18 0.82 44.61
N MET A 385 -6.89 1.69 45.35
CA MET A 385 -6.69 1.96 46.78
C MET A 385 -5.22 2.23 47.17
N GLY A 386 -4.52 3.02 46.36
CA GLY A 386 -3.13 3.41 46.67
C GLY A 386 -2.07 2.34 46.37
N LYS A 387 -2.42 1.24 45.70
CA LYS A 387 -1.48 0.16 45.34
C LYS A 387 -1.61 -0.24 43.87
N LEU A 388 -0.48 -0.68 43.30
CA LEU A 388 -0.44 -1.37 42.02
C LEU A 388 -1.07 -2.76 42.15
N ARG A 389 -1.89 -3.16 41.19
CA ARG A 389 -2.55 -4.48 41.17
C ARG A 389 -2.38 -5.17 39.82
N LEU A 390 -2.24 -6.49 39.90
CA LEU A 390 -2.32 -7.40 38.76
C LEU A 390 -3.64 -8.17 38.86
N GLY A 391 -4.59 -7.84 37.99
CA GLY A 391 -5.78 -8.65 37.77
C GLY A 391 -5.48 -9.75 36.75
N VAL A 392 -6.03 -10.95 36.93
CA VAL A 392 -5.96 -12.02 35.94
C VAL A 392 -7.35 -12.62 35.75
N THR A 393 -7.74 -12.85 34.50
CA THR A 393 -8.95 -13.61 34.17
C THR A 393 -8.58 -14.79 33.29
N LEU A 394 -8.88 -16.01 33.72
CA LEU A 394 -8.73 -17.22 32.93
C LEU A 394 -10.09 -17.60 32.34
N PHE A 395 -10.12 -17.78 31.03
CA PHE A 395 -11.24 -18.29 30.27
C PHE A 395 -10.93 -19.70 29.78
N GLU A 396 -11.90 -20.59 29.92
CA GLU A 396 -11.87 -21.94 29.36
C GLU A 396 -13.17 -22.17 28.61
N SER A 397 -13.06 -22.70 27.40
CA SER A 397 -14.21 -22.93 26.52
C SER A 397 -14.36 -24.42 26.22
N SER A 398 -15.58 -24.94 26.30
CA SER A 398 -15.88 -26.33 25.93
C SER A 398 -17.20 -26.43 25.18
N THR A 399 -17.21 -27.28 24.15
CA THR A 399 -18.41 -27.69 23.40
C THR A 399 -19.04 -28.97 23.95
N THR A 400 -18.35 -29.67 24.86
CA THR A 400 -18.86 -30.83 25.60
C THR A 400 -19.11 -30.42 27.04
N GLY A 401 -20.35 -30.55 27.52
CA GLY A 401 -20.87 -29.81 28.68
C GLY A 401 -19.91 -29.76 29.89
N LEU A 402 -19.58 -28.55 30.35
CA LEU A 402 -18.99 -28.35 31.68
C LEU A 402 -20.06 -28.71 32.71
N THR A 403 -19.83 -29.77 33.48
CA THR A 403 -20.65 -30.06 34.65
C THR A 403 -20.47 -28.97 35.69
N SER A 404 -21.58 -28.53 36.31
CA SER A 404 -21.63 -27.56 37.43
C SER A 404 -20.96 -28.06 38.72
N GLU A 405 -20.17 -29.13 38.66
CA GLU A 405 -19.44 -29.69 39.79
C GLU A 405 -18.00 -29.15 39.79
N THR A 406 -17.47 -29.00 41.01
CA THR A 406 -16.19 -28.44 41.42
C THR A 406 -15.02 -28.82 40.49
N PRO A 407 -14.01 -27.95 40.26
CA PRO A 407 -12.98 -28.17 39.25
C PRO A 407 -12.32 -29.54 39.44
N THR A 408 -12.30 -30.37 38.39
CA THR A 408 -11.42 -31.55 38.34
C THR A 408 -9.99 -31.09 38.57
N SER A 409 -9.45 -31.43 39.74
CA SER A 409 -8.08 -31.18 40.20
C SER A 409 -7.57 -29.77 39.95
N THR A 410 -7.65 -28.92 40.97
CA THR A 410 -6.72 -27.80 41.22
C THR A 410 -5.40 -27.96 40.47
N ASP A 411 -5.19 -27.12 39.45
CA ASP A 411 -3.89 -26.75 38.91
C ASP A 411 -3.08 -26.11 40.04
N ALA A 412 -2.56 -26.91 40.97
CA ALA A 412 -1.66 -26.50 42.04
C ALA A 412 -0.61 -25.44 41.62
N PRO A 413 -0.03 -25.45 40.40
CA PRO A 413 0.84 -24.36 39.95
C PRO A 413 0.17 -22.98 39.86
N ILE A 414 -1.08 -22.84 39.41
CA ILE A 414 -1.73 -21.53 39.19
C ILE A 414 -2.08 -20.87 40.53
N GLU A 415 -2.65 -21.62 41.49
CA GLU A 415 -2.91 -21.10 42.85
C GLU A 415 -1.61 -20.73 43.58
N THR A 416 -0.52 -21.46 43.34
CA THR A 416 0.80 -21.13 43.89
C THR A 416 1.32 -19.78 43.35
N ILE A 417 0.98 -19.45 42.09
CA ILE A 417 1.46 -18.24 41.40
C ILE A 417 0.54 -17.02 41.64
N LEU A 418 -0.78 -17.20 41.61
CA LEU A 418 -1.76 -16.11 41.68
C LEU A 418 -2.46 -15.98 43.05
N GLY A 419 -2.27 -16.95 43.94
CA GLY A 419 -2.95 -17.02 45.23
C GLY A 419 -4.38 -17.58 45.12
N PRO A 420 -5.20 -17.42 46.19
CA PRO A 420 -6.55 -17.98 46.23
C PRO A 420 -7.46 -17.35 45.17
N GLU A 421 -8.31 -18.18 44.56
CA GLU A 421 -9.27 -17.76 43.56
C GLU A 421 -10.29 -16.76 44.13
N GLY A 422 -10.57 -15.70 43.38
CA GLY A 422 -11.47 -14.63 43.79
C GLY A 422 -12.95 -14.85 43.41
N ASN A 423 -13.23 -15.40 42.22
CA ASN A 423 -14.60 -15.64 41.72
C ASN A 423 -14.61 -16.64 40.54
N PHE A 424 -15.52 -17.62 40.58
CA PHE A 424 -15.75 -18.66 39.56
C PHE A 424 -17.17 -18.56 38.99
N GLN A 425 -17.33 -18.54 37.67
CA GLN A 425 -18.64 -18.60 37.01
C GLN A 425 -18.59 -19.43 35.72
N VAL A 426 -19.66 -20.18 35.44
CA VAL A 426 -19.89 -20.86 34.17
C VAL A 426 -21.03 -20.15 33.45
N VAL A 427 -20.77 -19.69 32.23
CA VAL A 427 -21.69 -18.86 31.45
C VAL A 427 -21.65 -19.24 29.97
N ASP A 428 -22.71 -18.91 29.25
CA ASP A 428 -22.72 -19.00 27.79
C ASP A 428 -22.06 -17.75 27.16
N GLY A 429 -22.01 -17.69 25.83
CA GLY A 429 -21.41 -16.55 25.13
C GLY A 429 -22.10 -15.20 25.38
N VAL A 430 -23.35 -15.18 25.85
CA VAL A 430 -24.07 -13.95 26.21
C VAL A 430 -23.74 -13.54 27.65
N GLY A 431 -23.74 -14.50 28.58
CA GLY A 431 -23.36 -14.27 29.97
C GLY A 431 -21.91 -13.83 30.14
N LEU A 432 -21.03 -14.21 29.21
CA LEU A 432 -19.63 -13.76 29.20
C LEU A 432 -19.50 -12.23 29.16
N PHE A 433 -20.45 -11.51 28.53
CA PHE A 433 -20.48 -10.05 28.50
C PHE A 433 -20.65 -9.42 29.89
N GLU A 434 -21.20 -10.14 30.86
CA GLU A 434 -21.46 -9.63 32.22
C GLU A 434 -20.45 -10.14 33.25
N THR A 435 -19.77 -11.25 32.97
CA THR A 435 -18.86 -11.94 33.91
C THR A 435 -17.41 -11.46 33.83
N GLU A 436 -16.95 -11.01 32.67
CA GLU A 436 -15.54 -10.63 32.45
C GLU A 436 -15.10 -9.43 33.31
N MET A 437 -13.88 -9.45 33.88
CA MET A 437 -13.34 -8.32 34.67
C MET A 437 -13.13 -7.04 33.86
N TYR A 438 -12.69 -7.15 32.60
CA TYR A 438 -12.62 -6.03 31.66
C TYR A 438 -13.97 -5.29 31.62
N MET A 439 -15.06 -6.02 31.39
CA MET A 439 -16.40 -5.45 31.24
C MET A 439 -17.08 -5.06 32.57
N SER A 440 -16.92 -5.86 33.63
CA SER A 440 -17.63 -5.71 34.91
C SER A 440 -16.94 -4.78 35.90
N ARG A 441 -15.60 -4.61 35.83
CA ARG A 441 -14.81 -3.84 36.82
C ARG A 441 -13.96 -2.73 36.21
N MET A 442 -13.19 -3.01 35.15
CA MET A 442 -12.13 -2.10 34.66
C MET A 442 -12.67 -1.01 33.74
N ASP A 443 -13.56 -1.38 32.83
CA ASP A 443 -14.37 -0.43 32.07
C ASP A 443 -15.53 0.13 32.93
N GLY A 444 -15.47 0.01 34.26
CA GLY A 444 -16.40 0.62 35.23
C GLY A 444 -17.89 0.39 34.98
N GLY A 445 -18.26 -0.67 34.26
CA GLY A 445 -19.58 -0.75 33.64
C GLY A 445 -19.91 0.55 32.90
N HIS A 446 -19.25 0.86 31.78
CA HIS A 446 -19.57 1.98 30.86
C HIS A 446 -21.02 1.95 30.30
N ALA A 447 -21.88 1.05 30.78
CA ALA A 447 -23.32 1.25 30.82
C ALA A 447 -23.71 2.49 31.66
N SER A 448 -22.92 2.88 32.66
CA SER A 448 -23.04 4.16 33.34
C SER A 448 -22.32 5.25 32.53
N SER A 449 -23.06 6.30 32.19
CA SER A 449 -22.69 7.38 31.26
C SER A 449 -21.63 8.37 31.78
N LYS A 450 -20.71 7.95 32.66
CA LYS A 450 -19.95 8.87 33.53
C LYS A 450 -18.47 9.06 33.17
N THR A 451 -17.89 8.26 32.30
CA THR A 451 -16.47 8.33 31.93
C THR A 451 -16.25 8.46 30.41
N SER A 452 -15.06 8.96 30.06
CA SER A 452 -14.51 9.04 28.71
C SER A 452 -13.16 8.32 28.68
N SER A 453 -12.78 7.79 27.52
CA SER A 453 -11.59 6.98 27.36
C SER A 453 -10.92 7.20 26.01
N PHE A 454 -9.59 7.07 26.00
CA PHE A 454 -8.77 7.05 24.80
C PHE A 454 -7.80 5.88 24.87
N LYS A 455 -7.60 5.16 23.76
CA LYS A 455 -6.83 3.91 23.77
C LYS A 455 -6.06 3.65 22.48
N ARG A 456 -4.94 2.92 22.60
CA ARG A 456 -4.19 2.34 21.49
C ARG A 456 -3.73 0.93 21.86
N CYS A 457 -3.73 0.04 20.87
CA CYS A 457 -3.39 -1.37 21.08
C CYS A 457 -2.13 -1.75 20.28
N LEU A 458 -1.15 -2.32 20.98
CA LEU A 458 0.10 -2.82 20.41
C LEU A 458 0.21 -4.32 20.63
N PHE A 459 0.79 -5.03 19.67
CA PHE A 459 1.00 -6.46 19.74
C PHE A 459 2.39 -6.77 20.32
N LEU A 460 2.44 -7.55 21.39
CA LEU A 460 3.66 -7.88 22.13
C LEU A 460 3.89 -9.39 22.15
N THR A 461 5.15 -9.77 22.23
CA THR A 461 5.61 -11.13 22.54
C THR A 461 6.36 -11.09 23.87
N ARG A 462 6.18 -12.11 24.70
CA ARG A 462 6.82 -12.26 26.02
C ARG A 462 6.72 -11.02 26.91
N ILE A 463 5.53 -10.70 27.39
CA ILE A 463 5.27 -9.55 28.27
C ILE A 463 6.11 -9.58 29.57
N GLY A 464 6.57 -10.77 29.99
CA GLY A 464 7.47 -11.01 31.10
C GLY A 464 8.94 -10.63 30.84
N ALA A 465 9.30 -10.33 29.59
CA ALA A 465 10.66 -9.93 29.24
C ALA A 465 11.09 -8.67 30.03
N PRO A 466 12.31 -8.59 30.60
CA PRO A 466 12.69 -7.53 31.53
C PRO A 466 12.52 -6.11 31.01
N ASN A 467 12.74 -5.89 29.71
CA ASN A 467 12.54 -4.61 29.04
C ASN A 467 11.06 -4.24 28.90
N ILE A 468 10.21 -5.19 28.49
CA ILE A 468 8.77 -4.98 28.29
C ILE A 468 8.07 -4.81 29.65
N ALA A 469 8.30 -5.73 30.59
CA ALA A 469 7.75 -5.64 31.94
C ALA A 469 8.12 -4.33 32.64
N LYS A 470 9.35 -3.82 32.43
CA LYS A 470 9.75 -2.49 32.92
C LYS A 470 8.88 -1.37 32.33
N ILE A 471 8.66 -1.37 31.01
CA ILE A 471 7.84 -0.35 30.34
C ILE A 471 6.39 -0.41 30.86
N LEU A 472 5.80 -1.61 30.95
CA LEU A 472 4.42 -1.80 31.39
C LEU A 472 4.19 -1.34 32.84
N VAL A 473 5.10 -1.69 33.75
CA VAL A 473 5.01 -1.26 35.16
C VAL A 473 5.18 0.25 35.27
N THR A 474 6.20 0.83 34.63
CA THR A 474 6.44 2.28 34.66
C THR A 474 5.29 3.08 34.02
N ALA A 475 4.60 2.53 33.02
CA ALA A 475 3.42 3.17 32.45
C ALA A 475 2.31 3.37 33.50
N ILE A 476 2.03 2.38 34.36
CA ILE A 476 1.01 2.51 35.41
C ILE A 476 1.47 3.41 36.56
N GLU A 477 2.76 3.43 36.89
CA GLU A 477 3.30 4.38 37.87
C GLU A 477 3.09 5.83 37.45
N THR A 478 3.27 6.12 36.17
CA THR A 478 3.16 7.45 35.56
C THR A 478 1.74 7.79 35.07
N ARG A 479 0.74 6.99 35.43
CA ARG A 479 -0.64 7.18 34.97
C ARG A 479 -1.17 8.57 35.38
N PRO A 480 -1.94 9.23 34.51
CA PRO A 480 -2.50 10.55 34.80
C PRO A 480 -3.80 10.50 35.63
N SER A 481 -4.44 9.34 35.66
CA SER A 481 -5.71 9.11 36.36
C SER A 481 -5.68 7.72 37.02
N PRO A 482 -6.26 7.56 38.23
CA PRO A 482 -6.38 6.25 38.86
C PRO A 482 -7.27 5.27 38.07
N LEU A 483 -8.08 5.78 37.13
CA LEU A 483 -8.94 4.97 36.28
C LEU A 483 -8.20 4.40 35.05
N SER A 484 -6.99 4.88 34.75
CA SER A 484 -6.22 4.40 33.60
C SER A 484 -5.60 3.02 33.88
N TYR A 485 -5.57 2.17 32.85
CA TYR A 485 -5.11 0.78 32.98
C TYR A 485 -4.46 0.25 31.69
N LEU A 486 -3.73 -0.85 31.83
CA LEU A 486 -3.26 -1.68 30.72
C LEU A 486 -4.03 -3.00 30.71
N TYR A 487 -4.53 -3.39 29.55
CA TYR A 487 -5.19 -4.68 29.34
C TYR A 487 -4.35 -5.51 28.37
N LEU A 488 -3.91 -6.69 28.83
CA LEU A 488 -3.05 -7.62 28.12
C LEU A 488 -3.90 -8.85 27.77
N LEU A 489 -4.54 -8.83 26.61
CA LEU A 489 -5.37 -9.92 26.11
C LEU A 489 -4.47 -10.99 25.46
N GLN A 490 -4.60 -12.25 25.89
CA GLN A 490 -3.77 -13.33 25.34
C GLN A 490 -4.29 -13.79 23.97
N GLY A 491 -3.40 -13.81 22.98
CA GLY A 491 -3.60 -14.36 21.63
C GLY A 491 -2.69 -15.55 21.35
N GLY A 492 -2.06 -15.57 20.17
CA GLY A 492 -1.27 -16.71 19.68
C GLY A 492 -2.12 -17.89 19.20
N ARG A 493 -1.51 -19.09 19.10
CA ARG A 493 -2.14 -20.33 18.57
C ARG A 493 -2.63 -20.12 17.13
N VAL A 494 -3.90 -20.43 16.84
CA VAL A 494 -4.48 -20.37 15.48
C VAL A 494 -4.30 -18.99 14.83
N ILE A 495 -4.26 -17.91 15.62
CA ILE A 495 -3.95 -16.57 15.10
C ILE A 495 -2.60 -16.56 14.36
N GLY A 496 -1.58 -17.19 14.94
CA GLY A 496 -0.23 -17.31 14.41
C GLY A 496 -0.04 -18.43 13.40
N ASP A 497 -0.90 -19.46 13.41
CA ASP A 497 -0.87 -20.55 12.42
C ASP A 497 -1.35 -20.10 11.03
N VAL A 498 -2.20 -19.07 10.98
CA VAL A 498 -2.64 -18.45 9.72
C VAL A 498 -1.48 -17.65 9.10
N PRO A 499 -1.12 -17.90 7.82
CA PRO A 499 -0.05 -17.15 7.15
C PRO A 499 -0.30 -15.64 7.15
N ALA A 500 0.76 -14.86 7.36
CA ALA A 500 0.68 -13.39 7.43
C ALA A 500 0.10 -12.74 6.16
N ASP A 501 0.18 -13.39 5.00
CA ASP A 501 -0.36 -12.90 3.72
C ASP A 501 -1.74 -13.48 3.36
N ALA A 502 -2.31 -14.38 4.18
CA ALA A 502 -3.63 -14.99 3.94
C ALA A 502 -4.78 -13.98 4.00
N THR A 503 -4.60 -12.88 4.74
CA THR A 503 -5.59 -11.81 4.91
C THR A 503 -4.90 -10.44 4.96
N ALA A 504 -5.64 -9.34 4.82
CA ALA A 504 -5.08 -8.00 5.04
C ALA A 504 -4.50 -7.79 6.45
N PHE A 505 -5.01 -8.50 7.46
CA PHE A 505 -4.42 -8.51 8.81
C PHE A 505 -3.09 -9.30 8.80
N GLY A 506 -1.97 -8.57 8.66
CA GLY A 506 -0.65 -9.16 8.47
C GLY A 506 0.18 -9.37 9.74
N CYS A 507 -0.16 -8.71 10.84
CA CYS A 507 0.59 -8.79 12.09
C CYS A 507 0.07 -9.96 12.95
N ARG A 508 0.54 -11.18 12.69
CA ARG A 508 0.06 -12.41 13.35
C ARG A 508 1.01 -13.02 14.39
N ASP A 509 2.27 -12.58 14.39
CA ASP A 509 3.32 -13.08 15.28
C ASP A 509 3.32 -12.33 16.63
N TRP A 510 2.32 -12.60 17.47
CA TRP A 510 2.19 -12.00 18.80
C TRP A 510 1.45 -12.91 19.79
N GLU A 511 1.75 -12.72 21.07
CA GLU A 511 1.18 -13.50 22.17
C GLU A 511 0.18 -12.66 23.00
N PHE A 512 0.36 -11.34 23.03
CA PHE A 512 -0.53 -10.43 23.75
C PHE A 512 -0.91 -9.21 22.92
N ALA A 513 -2.19 -8.87 22.92
CA ALA A 513 -2.68 -7.55 22.52
C ALA A 513 -2.70 -6.64 23.75
N CYS A 514 -1.80 -5.66 23.78
CA CYS A 514 -1.67 -4.70 24.87
C CYS A 514 -2.47 -3.43 24.57
N VAL A 515 -3.67 -3.32 25.13
CA VAL A 515 -4.53 -2.15 25.05
C VAL A 515 -4.16 -1.16 26.17
N VAL A 516 -3.55 -0.05 25.79
CA VAL A 516 -3.23 1.06 26.70
C VAL A 516 -4.45 1.98 26.77
N THR A 517 -5.09 2.11 27.93
CA THR A 517 -6.34 2.87 28.06
C THR A 517 -6.21 4.00 29.08
N GLY A 518 -6.25 5.24 28.60
CA GLY A 518 -6.40 6.43 29.43
C GLY A 518 -7.87 6.69 29.71
N VAL A 519 -8.24 6.85 30.98
CA VAL A 519 -9.65 7.04 31.40
C VAL A 519 -9.78 8.24 32.32
N TRP A 520 -10.80 9.07 32.08
CA TRP A 520 -11.13 10.23 32.91
C TRP A 520 -12.65 10.41 33.07
N PRO A 521 -13.11 11.17 34.09
CA PRO A 521 -14.51 11.53 34.24
C PRO A 521 -15.04 12.34 33.05
N ARG A 522 -16.23 12.03 32.54
CA ARG A 522 -16.79 12.64 31.32
C ARG A 522 -17.07 14.14 31.46
N ASP A 523 -17.42 14.58 32.66
CA ASP A 523 -17.58 15.99 33.00
C ASP A 523 -16.26 16.79 32.94
N GLN A 524 -15.13 16.10 32.79
CA GLN A 524 -13.80 16.67 32.59
C GLN A 524 -13.30 16.53 31.14
N ASP A 525 -14.17 16.23 30.18
CA ASP A 525 -13.84 16.30 28.75
C ASP A 525 -13.30 17.71 28.40
N GLY A 526 -12.21 17.77 27.63
CA GLY A 526 -11.53 19.04 27.25
C GLY A 526 -10.61 19.65 28.32
N SER A 527 -10.57 19.09 29.53
CA SER A 527 -9.68 19.55 30.61
C SER A 527 -8.23 19.08 30.45
N GLU A 528 -7.35 19.53 31.34
CA GLU A 528 -5.95 19.11 31.38
C GLU A 528 -5.81 17.59 31.55
N ILE A 529 -6.63 16.96 32.42
CA ILE A 529 -6.50 15.51 32.69
C ILE A 529 -6.79 14.68 31.44
N ALA A 530 -7.74 15.12 30.59
CA ALA A 530 -8.05 14.47 29.33
C ALA A 530 -6.87 14.58 28.36
N ARG A 531 -6.26 15.77 28.24
CA ARG A 531 -5.06 15.98 27.42
C ARG A 531 -3.86 15.18 27.91
N THR A 532 -3.60 15.17 29.22
CA THR A 532 -2.54 14.35 29.83
C THR A 532 -2.80 12.85 29.65
N ALA A 533 -4.06 12.39 29.72
CA ALA A 533 -4.44 11.01 29.44
C ALA A 533 -4.16 10.59 27.99
N VAL A 534 -4.56 11.41 27.02
CA VAL A 534 -4.27 11.17 25.60
C VAL A 534 -2.75 11.14 25.37
N GLN A 535 -2.02 12.12 25.90
CA GLN A 535 -0.56 12.18 25.78
C GLN A 535 0.14 10.99 26.43
N TRP A 536 -0.34 10.55 27.60
CA TRP A 536 0.18 9.35 28.29
C TRP A 536 0.02 8.09 27.42
N VAL A 537 -1.15 7.88 26.79
CA VAL A 537 -1.36 6.75 25.88
C VAL A 537 -0.35 6.78 24.73
N TYR A 538 -0.12 7.94 24.10
CA TYR A 538 0.89 8.06 23.03
C TYR A 538 2.32 7.84 23.51
N ASN A 539 2.68 8.33 24.71
CA ASN A 539 4.01 8.11 25.28
C ASN A 539 4.27 6.63 25.53
N VAL A 540 3.30 5.93 26.13
CA VAL A 540 3.41 4.48 26.37
C VAL A 540 3.44 3.71 25.05
N ALA A 541 2.57 4.04 24.10
CA ALA A 541 2.56 3.43 22.77
C ALA A 541 3.91 3.63 22.05
N SER A 542 4.48 4.83 22.11
CA SER A 542 5.78 5.14 21.49
C SER A 542 6.93 4.37 22.13
N ASN A 543 6.89 4.13 23.44
CA ASN A 543 7.89 3.33 24.15
C ASN A 543 7.78 1.82 23.84
N LEU A 544 6.55 1.32 23.64
CA LEU A 544 6.30 -0.07 23.27
C LEU A 544 6.52 -0.35 21.78
N LEU A 545 6.39 0.66 20.91
CA LEU A 545 6.45 0.50 19.45
C LEU A 545 7.72 -0.20 18.93
N PRO A 546 8.95 0.07 19.45
CA PRO A 546 10.17 -0.59 18.98
C PRO A 546 10.22 -2.08 19.30
N VAL A 547 9.54 -2.51 20.37
CA VAL A 547 9.50 -3.91 20.84
C VAL A 547 8.22 -4.64 20.44
N SER A 548 7.27 -3.94 19.81
CA SER A 548 6.02 -4.52 19.31
C SER A 548 6.18 -5.23 17.96
N SER A 549 5.44 -6.32 17.79
CA SER A 549 5.29 -7.04 16.51
C SER A 549 4.35 -6.32 15.54
N GLY A 550 3.51 -5.41 16.04
CA GLY A 550 2.57 -4.64 15.23
C GLY A 550 1.63 -3.78 16.07
N VAL A 551 0.72 -3.09 15.40
CA VAL A 551 -0.31 -2.23 16.01
C VAL A 551 -1.67 -2.65 15.52
N TYR A 552 -2.69 -2.57 16.37
CA TYR A 552 -4.05 -2.89 15.97
C TYR A 552 -4.74 -1.70 15.29
N GLY A 553 -5.06 -1.84 14.01
CA GLY A 553 -5.66 -0.77 13.20
C GLY A 553 -7.04 -0.28 13.67
N ALA A 554 -7.78 -1.12 14.39
CA ALA A 554 -9.12 -0.77 14.87
C ALA A 554 -9.16 0.24 16.01
N ASP A 555 -8.05 0.39 16.73
CA ASP A 555 -7.90 1.39 17.80
C ASP A 555 -7.24 2.70 17.30
N LEU A 556 -6.90 2.80 16.01
CA LEU A 556 -6.41 4.04 15.42
C LEU A 556 -7.55 5.01 15.12
N GLY A 557 -7.22 6.30 15.12
CA GLY A 557 -8.13 7.41 14.91
C GLY A 557 -7.57 8.44 13.93
N PRO A 558 -8.26 9.58 13.79
CA PRO A 558 -7.91 10.62 12.83
C PRO A 558 -6.72 11.48 13.27
N ASP A 559 -6.16 11.26 14.46
CA ASP A 559 -5.04 12.01 15.00
C ASP A 559 -3.77 11.77 14.16
N PRO A 560 -3.10 12.82 13.65
CA PRO A 560 -1.86 12.70 12.90
C PRO A 560 -0.75 11.87 13.56
N ARG A 561 -0.69 11.81 14.90
CA ARG A 561 0.27 10.97 15.63
C ARG A 561 0.09 9.48 15.35
N ASP A 562 -1.11 9.05 14.96
CA ASP A 562 -1.38 7.67 14.55
C ASP A 562 -0.69 7.29 13.25
N THR A 563 -0.18 8.25 12.45
CA THR A 563 0.53 7.95 11.21
C THR A 563 1.74 7.01 11.44
N ALA A 564 2.48 7.23 12.52
CA ALA A 564 3.63 6.39 12.87
C ALA A 564 3.20 4.98 13.32
N LEU A 565 2.05 4.88 13.99
CA LEU A 565 1.46 3.61 14.44
C LEU A 565 0.84 2.83 13.26
N ALA A 566 0.15 3.52 12.35
CA ALA A 566 -0.45 2.98 11.14
C ALA A 566 0.58 2.27 10.25
N ALA A 567 1.81 2.78 10.20
CA ALA A 567 2.92 2.16 9.46
C ALA A 567 3.26 0.72 9.91
N LYS A 568 2.87 0.33 11.14
CA LYS A 568 3.05 -1.03 11.70
C LYS A 568 1.76 -1.85 11.78
N THR A 569 0.66 -1.37 11.19
CA THR A 569 -0.65 -2.01 11.36
C THR A 569 -0.84 -3.25 10.50
N PHE A 570 -0.40 -3.20 9.24
CA PHE A 570 -0.64 -4.27 8.26
C PHE A 570 0.58 -5.16 8.02
N GLY A 571 1.68 -4.92 8.75
CA GLY A 571 2.96 -5.60 8.60
C GLY A 571 3.38 -5.72 7.12
N PRO A 572 3.65 -6.92 6.60
CA PRO A 572 4.05 -7.13 5.21
C PRO A 572 3.04 -6.58 4.17
N ASN A 573 1.76 -6.49 4.51
CA ASN A 573 0.65 -6.31 3.56
C ASN A 573 0.34 -4.83 3.24
N LEU A 574 0.96 -3.90 3.96
CA LEU A 574 0.71 -2.45 3.86
C LEU A 574 0.74 -1.93 2.42
N LEU A 575 1.74 -2.35 1.64
CA LEU A 575 1.97 -1.86 0.28
C LEU A 575 0.96 -2.43 -0.72
N ARG A 576 0.59 -3.71 -0.58
CA ARG A 576 -0.48 -4.32 -1.38
C ARG A 576 -1.81 -3.60 -1.15
N LEU A 577 -2.11 -3.27 0.11
CA LEU A 577 -3.31 -2.50 0.47
C LEU A 577 -3.29 -1.09 -0.10
N ALA A 578 -2.16 -0.38 -0.03
CA ALA A 578 -2.03 0.96 -0.59
C ALA A 578 -2.25 0.97 -2.12
N ARG A 579 -1.69 -0.01 -2.84
CA ARG A 579 -1.92 -0.18 -4.29
C ARG A 579 -3.39 -0.48 -4.61
N LEU A 580 -3.98 -1.44 -3.89
CA LEU A 580 -5.37 -1.81 -4.10
C LEU A 580 -6.32 -0.63 -3.79
N LYS A 581 -5.98 0.20 -2.80
CA LYS A 581 -6.73 1.41 -2.44
C LYS A 581 -6.68 2.43 -3.57
N HIS A 582 -5.51 2.61 -4.18
CA HIS A 582 -5.36 3.50 -5.34
C HIS A 582 -6.19 3.05 -6.55
N ILE A 583 -6.34 1.73 -6.76
CA ILE A 583 -7.16 1.16 -7.84
C ILE A 583 -8.65 1.27 -7.52
N SER A 584 -9.05 0.92 -6.29
CA SER A 584 -10.45 0.76 -5.90
C SER A 584 -11.13 2.06 -5.49
N ASP A 585 -10.36 3.04 -5.01
CA ASP A 585 -10.84 4.34 -4.54
C ASP A 585 -9.88 5.48 -4.98
N PRO A 586 -9.75 5.72 -6.30
CA PRO A 586 -8.79 6.70 -6.83
C PRO A 586 -9.11 8.15 -6.41
N LEU A 587 -10.37 8.45 -6.12
CA LEU A 587 -10.83 9.77 -5.67
C LEU A 587 -10.86 9.90 -4.15
N ASN A 588 -10.47 8.84 -3.41
CA ASN A 588 -10.44 8.83 -1.96
C ASN A 588 -11.80 9.18 -1.33
N VAL A 589 -12.87 8.61 -1.89
CA VAL A 589 -14.25 8.70 -1.37
C VAL A 589 -14.26 8.21 0.08
N LEU A 590 -13.57 7.12 0.41
CA LEU A 590 -13.41 6.65 1.78
C LEU A 590 -12.07 7.11 2.35
N ALA A 591 -11.95 8.42 2.54
CA ALA A 591 -10.76 9.06 3.11
C ALA A 591 -10.57 8.78 4.60
N TYR A 592 -11.63 8.39 5.30
CA TYR A 592 -11.70 8.31 6.76
C TYR A 592 -11.79 6.86 7.23
N ALA A 593 -10.75 6.10 6.93
CA ALA A 593 -10.52 4.74 7.43
C ALA A 593 -9.10 4.65 8.01
N CYS A 594 -8.70 3.45 8.46
CA CYS A 594 -7.33 3.22 8.93
C CYS A 594 -6.34 3.75 7.87
N PRO A 595 -5.42 4.66 8.22
CA PRO A 595 -4.56 5.32 7.26
C PRO A 595 -3.71 4.31 6.48
N LEU A 596 -3.79 4.38 5.15
CA LEU A 596 -2.87 3.70 4.25
C LEU A 596 -1.88 4.74 3.71
N PRO A 597 -0.58 4.42 3.61
CA PRO A 597 0.38 5.36 3.06
C PRO A 597 -0.05 5.71 1.64
N LYS A 598 -0.13 7.01 1.35
CA LYS A 598 -0.15 7.49 -0.04
C LYS A 598 1.15 6.97 -0.63
N THR A 599 1.11 6.02 -1.56
CA THR A 599 2.30 5.43 -2.17
C THR A 599 3.25 6.53 -2.63
N PRO A 600 4.31 6.86 -1.86
CA PRO A 600 5.37 7.66 -2.39
C PRO A 600 6.17 6.67 -3.23
N ILE A 601 6.39 6.97 -4.51
CA ILE A 601 7.30 6.15 -5.31
C ILE A 601 8.71 6.39 -4.75
N LYS A 602 9.07 5.73 -3.64
CA LYS A 602 10.47 5.56 -3.25
C LYS A 602 11.03 4.60 -4.27
N GLN A 603 11.84 5.12 -5.18
CA GLN A 603 12.55 4.31 -6.16
C GLN A 603 13.46 3.34 -5.40
N LYS A 604 13.09 2.07 -5.36
CA LYS A 604 13.99 1.00 -4.90
C LYS A 604 14.47 0.29 -6.15
N LEU A 605 15.76 -0.01 -6.26
CA LEU A 605 16.35 -0.58 -7.47
C LEU A 605 16.77 -2.03 -7.24
N ILE A 606 16.26 -2.97 -8.02
CA ILE A 606 16.86 -4.32 -8.08
C ILE A 606 17.82 -4.38 -9.24
N VAL A 607 19.01 -4.94 -9.00
CA VAL A 607 19.98 -5.28 -10.03
C VAL A 607 20.01 -6.80 -10.23
N LEU A 608 19.41 -7.29 -11.30
CA LEU A 608 19.38 -8.72 -11.63
C LEU A 608 20.59 -9.10 -12.49
N VAL A 609 21.38 -10.12 -12.09
CA VAL A 609 22.60 -10.53 -12.81
C VAL A 609 22.48 -11.94 -13.40
N THR A 610 22.68 -12.04 -14.73
CA THR A 610 22.70 -13.33 -15.45
C THR A 610 23.78 -13.39 -16.54
N GLY A 611 24.33 -14.58 -16.82
CA GLY A 611 25.02 -14.87 -18.09
C GLY A 611 26.39 -15.56 -18.09
N GLU A 612 27.14 -15.33 -19.17
CA GLU A 612 28.43 -15.97 -19.47
C GLU A 612 29.51 -15.80 -18.39
N SER A 613 30.32 -16.84 -18.19
CA SER A 613 31.39 -16.87 -17.18
C SER A 613 32.48 -15.83 -17.46
N CYS A 614 33.06 -15.28 -16.39
CA CYS A 614 34.23 -14.42 -16.41
C CYS A 614 34.11 -13.09 -17.19
N ALA A 615 32.90 -12.68 -17.57
CA ALA A 615 32.63 -11.32 -18.06
C ALA A 615 32.69 -10.24 -16.97
N GLY A 616 32.75 -10.62 -15.69
CA GLY A 616 32.86 -9.68 -14.55
C GLY A 616 31.53 -9.05 -14.12
N LYS A 617 30.40 -9.73 -14.34
CA LYS A 617 29.06 -9.18 -14.11
C LYS A 617 28.75 -8.92 -12.64
N ASP A 618 29.05 -9.90 -11.78
CA ASP A 618 28.86 -9.78 -10.32
C ASP A 618 29.64 -8.55 -9.79
N HIS A 619 30.88 -8.38 -10.26
CA HIS A 619 31.73 -7.23 -9.95
C HIS A 619 31.16 -5.89 -10.45
N CYS A 620 30.64 -5.82 -11.68
CA CYS A 620 30.00 -4.62 -12.20
C CYS A 620 28.74 -4.26 -11.38
N ALA A 621 27.90 -5.25 -11.07
CA ALA A 621 26.66 -5.04 -10.32
C ALA A 621 26.92 -4.52 -8.89
N GLU A 622 27.94 -5.06 -8.21
CA GLU A 622 28.35 -4.58 -6.88
C GLU A 622 28.81 -3.11 -6.92
N ILE A 623 29.60 -2.72 -7.92
CA ILE A 623 30.06 -1.34 -8.10
C ILE A 623 28.88 -0.41 -8.39
N TRP A 624 27.95 -0.81 -9.27
CA TRP A 624 26.78 0.02 -9.60
C TRP A 624 25.84 0.20 -8.41
N VAL A 625 25.59 -0.85 -7.62
CA VAL A 625 24.83 -0.72 -6.36
C VAL A 625 25.52 0.26 -5.41
N SER A 626 26.84 0.20 -5.27
CA SER A 626 27.59 1.17 -4.47
C SER A 626 27.45 2.61 -5.00
N ALA A 627 27.51 2.80 -6.33
CA ALA A 627 27.29 4.11 -6.96
C ALA A 627 25.86 4.64 -6.69
N PHE A 628 24.84 3.79 -6.78
CA PHE A 628 23.46 4.17 -6.47
C PHE A 628 23.26 4.55 -5.01
N LEU A 629 23.89 3.84 -4.08
CA LEU A 629 23.80 4.11 -2.64
C LEU A 629 24.56 5.38 -2.21
N THR A 630 25.59 5.79 -2.97
CA THR A 630 26.43 6.96 -2.65
C THR A 630 25.97 8.26 -3.32
N CYS A 631 24.99 8.19 -4.23
CA CYS A 631 24.44 9.38 -4.89
C CYS A 631 23.73 10.30 -3.88
N SER A 632 24.14 11.58 -3.82
CA SER A 632 23.75 12.56 -2.80
C SER A 632 22.28 13.02 -2.83
N ARG A 633 21.48 12.55 -3.79
CA ARG A 633 20.03 12.80 -3.89
C ARG A 633 19.28 11.67 -3.15
N LYS A 634 19.02 11.85 -1.84
CA LYS A 634 18.29 11.02 -0.84
C LYS A 634 17.71 9.61 -1.24
N SER A 635 17.89 8.63 -0.32
CA SER A 635 17.05 7.42 -0.05
C SER A 635 16.78 6.41 -1.21
N LEU A 636 17.75 6.15 -2.07
CA LEU A 636 17.73 4.96 -2.93
C LEU A 636 18.06 3.70 -2.12
N ILE A 637 17.33 2.61 -2.37
CA ILE A 637 17.66 1.27 -1.86
C ILE A 637 18.01 0.41 -3.06
N ALA A 638 19.26 -0.07 -3.16
CA ALA A 638 19.70 -0.92 -4.26
C ALA A 638 20.22 -2.27 -3.76
N ARG A 639 19.94 -3.37 -4.48
CA ARG A 639 20.48 -4.70 -4.16
C ARG A 639 20.79 -5.54 -5.40
N VAL A 640 21.82 -6.38 -5.32
CA VAL A 640 22.18 -7.37 -6.34
C VAL A 640 21.52 -8.71 -6.04
N VAL A 641 20.91 -9.33 -7.05
CA VAL A 641 20.29 -10.67 -6.96
C VAL A 641 20.56 -11.46 -8.25
N SER A 642 20.68 -12.78 -8.17
CA SER A 642 20.83 -13.63 -9.35
C SER A 642 19.67 -14.60 -9.52
N ILE A 643 19.12 -14.68 -10.73
CA ILE A 643 18.08 -15.66 -11.10
C ILE A 643 18.58 -17.10 -10.87
N SER A 644 19.89 -17.31 -10.98
CA SER A 644 20.51 -18.61 -10.74
C SER A 644 20.55 -19.03 -9.26
N ASP A 645 20.20 -18.15 -8.32
CA ASP A 645 20.26 -18.47 -6.89
C ASP A 645 19.21 -19.51 -6.49
N GLU A 646 18.03 -19.48 -7.13
CA GLU A 646 16.99 -20.49 -6.89
C GLU A 646 17.43 -21.86 -7.41
N THR A 647 17.94 -21.91 -8.65
CA THR A 647 18.53 -23.14 -9.22
C THR A 647 19.69 -23.69 -8.39
N LYS A 648 20.54 -22.82 -7.81
CA LYS A 648 21.65 -23.26 -6.94
C LYS A 648 21.12 -23.88 -5.65
N ARG A 649 20.00 -23.38 -5.12
CA ARG A 649 19.38 -23.91 -3.89
C ARG A 649 18.84 -25.31 -4.14
N GLU A 650 18.03 -25.46 -5.19
CA GLU A 650 17.47 -26.76 -5.58
C GLU A 650 18.58 -27.77 -5.93
N TYR A 651 19.64 -27.33 -6.62
CA TYR A 651 20.79 -28.17 -6.92
C TYR A 651 21.56 -28.59 -5.65
N ALA A 652 21.75 -27.68 -4.69
CA ALA A 652 22.40 -27.99 -3.42
C ALA A 652 21.61 -29.03 -2.62
N GLU A 653 20.29 -28.89 -2.56
CA GLU A 653 19.38 -29.85 -1.92
C GLU A 653 19.42 -31.22 -2.63
N ALA A 654 19.41 -31.23 -3.96
CA ALA A 654 19.40 -32.48 -4.73
C ALA A 654 20.75 -33.23 -4.74
N THR A 655 21.88 -32.52 -4.60
CA THR A 655 23.23 -33.10 -4.76
C THR A 655 24.06 -33.13 -3.48
N GLY A 656 23.60 -32.48 -2.40
CA GLY A 656 24.37 -32.28 -1.17
C GLY A 656 25.52 -31.27 -1.31
N ALA A 657 25.53 -30.45 -2.38
CA ALA A 657 26.52 -29.40 -2.55
C ALA A 657 26.30 -28.25 -1.54
N ASP A 658 27.37 -27.56 -1.15
CA ASP A 658 27.28 -26.46 -0.18
C ASP A 658 26.72 -25.19 -0.85
N PHE A 659 25.48 -24.84 -0.51
CA PHE A 659 24.79 -23.67 -1.06
C PHE A 659 25.55 -22.35 -0.80
N ASN A 660 26.09 -22.14 0.40
CA ASN A 660 26.80 -20.91 0.74
C ASN A 660 28.08 -20.75 -0.08
N ARG A 661 28.78 -21.87 -0.33
CA ARG A 661 29.96 -21.88 -1.21
C ARG A 661 29.58 -21.70 -2.69
N LEU A 662 28.45 -22.21 -3.15
CA LEU A 662 27.94 -21.93 -4.51
C LEU A 662 27.65 -20.43 -4.74
N LEU A 663 27.31 -19.70 -3.69
CA LEU A 663 27.09 -18.25 -3.76
C LEU A 663 28.39 -17.44 -3.69
N ARG A 664 29.31 -17.78 -2.77
CA ARG A 664 30.45 -16.91 -2.40
C ARG A 664 31.82 -17.39 -2.88
N ASP A 665 32.01 -18.68 -3.15
CA ASP A 665 33.31 -19.26 -3.55
C ASP A 665 33.35 -19.47 -5.07
N ARG A 666 34.13 -18.62 -5.75
CA ARG A 666 34.23 -18.62 -7.21
C ARG A 666 34.81 -19.92 -7.77
N LEU A 667 35.84 -20.48 -7.13
CA LEU A 667 36.47 -21.72 -7.59
C LEU A 667 35.50 -22.90 -7.43
N TYR A 668 34.77 -22.93 -6.31
CA TYR A 668 33.73 -23.92 -6.06
C TYR A 668 32.56 -23.81 -7.06
N LYS A 669 32.08 -22.59 -7.32
CA LYS A 669 31.04 -22.30 -8.32
C LYS A 669 31.43 -22.77 -9.72
N GLU A 670 32.67 -22.53 -10.16
CA GLU A 670 33.12 -22.99 -11.48
C GLU A 670 33.22 -24.52 -11.57
N ARG A 671 33.65 -25.21 -10.50
CA ARG A 671 33.69 -26.68 -10.46
C ARG A 671 32.32 -27.32 -10.63
N HIS A 672 31.26 -26.72 -10.08
CA HIS A 672 29.89 -27.23 -10.13
C HIS A 672 29.08 -26.73 -11.34
N ARG A 673 29.65 -25.85 -12.19
CA ARG A 673 28.90 -25.11 -13.21
C ARG A 673 28.30 -25.98 -14.32
N ALA A 674 29.06 -26.97 -14.79
CA ALA A 674 28.58 -27.89 -15.83
C ALA A 674 27.41 -28.74 -15.33
N ALA A 675 27.51 -29.24 -14.09
CA ALA A 675 26.45 -30.00 -13.44
C ALA A 675 25.20 -29.15 -13.16
N LEU A 676 25.37 -27.93 -12.64
CA LEU A 676 24.28 -26.95 -12.46
C LEU A 676 23.54 -26.63 -13.77
N THR A 677 24.29 -26.48 -14.88
CA THR A 677 23.70 -26.21 -16.19
C THR A 677 22.86 -27.39 -16.68
N THR A 678 23.39 -28.60 -16.52
CA THR A 678 22.70 -29.83 -16.91
C THR A 678 21.45 -30.05 -16.06
N PHE A 679 21.54 -29.81 -14.75
CA PHE A 679 20.42 -29.87 -13.81
C PHE A 679 19.29 -28.91 -14.23
N PHE A 680 19.61 -27.65 -14.46
CA PHE A 680 18.64 -26.65 -14.90
C PHE A 680 17.98 -27.03 -16.24
N GLN A 681 18.76 -27.45 -17.23
CA GLN A 681 18.22 -27.87 -18.53
C GLN A 681 17.30 -29.09 -18.40
N GLY A 682 17.63 -30.02 -17.50
CA GLY A 682 16.76 -31.15 -17.17
C GLY A 682 15.42 -30.69 -16.60
N GLN A 683 15.43 -29.73 -15.67
CA GLN A 683 14.18 -29.20 -15.09
C GLN A 683 13.32 -28.46 -16.11
N VAL A 684 13.93 -27.67 -17.01
CA VAL A 684 13.20 -26.93 -18.05
C VAL A 684 12.47 -27.87 -19.03
N GLN A 685 12.98 -29.08 -19.28
CA GLN A 685 12.29 -30.06 -20.14
C GLN A 685 10.94 -30.50 -19.56
N TYR A 686 10.83 -30.63 -18.24
CA TYR A 686 9.59 -31.03 -17.56
C TYR A 686 8.75 -29.84 -17.09
N ARG A 687 9.38 -28.67 -16.88
CA ARG A 687 8.76 -27.42 -16.43
C ARG A 687 9.17 -26.28 -17.36
N PRO A 688 8.56 -26.14 -18.55
CA PRO A 688 8.97 -25.13 -19.54
C PRO A 688 8.88 -23.68 -19.07
N ARG A 689 8.03 -23.39 -18.06
CA ARG A 689 7.87 -22.06 -17.43
C ARG A 689 8.86 -21.78 -16.28
N LEU A 690 9.76 -22.71 -15.96
CA LEU A 690 10.72 -22.56 -14.86
C LEU A 690 11.54 -21.25 -14.92
N PRO A 691 11.99 -20.76 -16.10
CA PRO A 691 12.68 -19.47 -16.17
C PRO A 691 11.81 -18.28 -15.74
N GLU A 692 10.53 -18.28 -16.11
CA GLU A 692 9.56 -17.25 -15.70
C GLU A 692 9.31 -17.31 -14.19
N GLU A 693 9.18 -18.52 -13.65
CA GLU A 693 8.93 -18.74 -12.22
C GLU A 693 10.14 -18.34 -11.37
N HIS A 694 11.37 -18.65 -11.80
CA HIS A 694 12.59 -18.21 -11.10
C HIS A 694 12.75 -16.69 -11.17
N PHE A 695 12.46 -16.09 -12.31
CA PHE A 695 12.44 -14.64 -12.47
C PHE A 695 11.42 -13.98 -11.53
N LEU A 696 10.18 -14.46 -11.54
CA LEU A 696 9.10 -13.97 -10.68
C LEU A 696 9.38 -14.21 -9.20
N SER A 697 9.94 -15.35 -8.81
CA SER A 697 10.31 -15.64 -7.41
C SER A 697 11.33 -14.61 -6.88
N VAL A 698 12.35 -14.28 -7.67
CA VAL A 698 13.37 -13.30 -7.28
C VAL A 698 12.81 -11.87 -7.25
N VAL A 699 11.93 -11.52 -8.18
CA VAL A 699 11.28 -10.19 -8.23
C VAL A 699 10.20 -10.05 -7.13
N TYR A 700 9.38 -11.06 -6.86
CA TYR A 700 8.35 -11.03 -5.81
C TYR A 700 8.93 -11.15 -4.40
N GLY A 701 10.06 -11.85 -4.22
CA GLY A 701 10.86 -11.80 -3.00
C GLY A 701 11.47 -10.42 -2.71
N ALA A 702 11.24 -9.44 -3.59
CA ALA A 702 11.69 -8.06 -3.52
C ALA A 702 10.50 -7.10 -3.55
N ARG A 703 9.89 -6.83 -2.40
CA ARG A 703 8.70 -5.97 -2.34
C ARG A 703 9.04 -4.50 -2.70
N ASP A 704 8.29 -3.95 -3.66
CA ASP A 704 8.26 -2.54 -4.11
C ASP A 704 9.59 -1.96 -4.61
N VAL A 705 9.88 -2.12 -5.90
CA VAL A 705 11.12 -1.70 -6.59
C VAL A 705 10.89 -1.40 -8.08
N ASP A 706 11.61 -0.41 -8.62
CA ASP A 706 12.06 -0.33 -10.02
C ASP A 706 13.12 -1.44 -10.27
N VAL A 707 13.02 -2.16 -11.39
CA VAL A 707 13.88 -3.33 -11.64
C VAL A 707 14.87 -3.04 -12.77
N LEU A 708 16.13 -2.76 -12.43
CA LEU A 708 17.23 -2.73 -13.38
C LEU A 708 17.69 -4.15 -13.71
N LEU A 709 17.49 -4.56 -14.96
CA LEU A 709 17.70 -5.94 -15.40
C LEU A 709 19.01 -6.08 -16.17
N ILE A 710 20.13 -6.33 -15.48
CA ILE A 710 21.42 -6.63 -16.14
C ILE A 710 21.39 -8.06 -16.69
N THR A 711 20.88 -8.22 -17.91
CA THR A 711 20.81 -9.55 -18.50
C THR A 711 22.00 -9.87 -19.39
N GLY A 712 22.28 -11.17 -19.43
CA GLY A 712 23.14 -11.79 -20.41
C GLY A 712 22.85 -13.27 -20.45
N MET A 713 21.57 -13.67 -20.34
CA MET A 713 21.20 -15.09 -20.34
C MET A 713 21.78 -15.78 -21.57
N ARG A 714 22.04 -17.08 -21.44
CA ARG A 714 22.65 -17.90 -22.48
C ARG A 714 21.74 -18.11 -23.71
N ASP A 715 20.49 -17.65 -23.65
CA ASP A 715 19.51 -17.74 -24.74
C ASP A 715 19.51 -16.46 -25.59
N GLU A 716 19.24 -16.62 -26.88
CA GLU A 716 19.45 -15.60 -27.93
C GLU A 716 18.63 -14.29 -27.80
N ALA A 717 17.73 -14.12 -26.81
CA ALA A 717 17.05 -12.84 -26.56
C ALA A 717 16.31 -12.78 -25.19
N PRO A 718 16.95 -12.31 -24.11
CA PRO A 718 16.43 -12.42 -22.73
C PRO A 718 15.34 -11.41 -22.29
N VAL A 719 15.20 -10.23 -22.91
CA VAL A 719 14.48 -9.10 -22.27
C VAL A 719 13.05 -8.87 -22.75
N ALA A 720 12.80 -9.00 -24.05
CA ALA A 720 11.44 -8.82 -24.60
C ALA A 720 10.46 -9.89 -24.08
N VAL A 721 10.97 -11.04 -23.61
CA VAL A 721 10.14 -12.16 -23.15
C VAL A 721 9.61 -11.93 -21.74
N PHE A 722 10.32 -11.24 -20.85
CA PHE A 722 9.88 -11.06 -19.45
C PHE A 722 9.40 -9.65 -19.09
N SER A 723 9.52 -8.67 -19.99
CA SER A 723 9.04 -7.30 -19.70
C SER A 723 7.55 -7.24 -19.34
N HIS A 724 6.73 -8.12 -19.92
CA HIS A 724 5.31 -8.23 -19.61
C HIS A 724 5.02 -8.79 -18.20
N LEU A 725 5.97 -9.50 -17.58
CA LEU A 725 5.85 -10.05 -16.23
C LEU A 725 6.11 -9.00 -15.14
N VAL A 726 6.72 -7.88 -15.50
CA VAL A 726 7.01 -6.73 -14.63
C VAL A 726 6.45 -5.44 -15.23
N SER A 727 5.14 -5.45 -15.55
CA SER A 727 4.43 -4.36 -16.22
C SER A 727 4.53 -2.98 -15.55
N HIS A 728 4.87 -2.95 -14.26
CA HIS A 728 5.01 -1.75 -13.43
C HIS A 728 6.45 -1.22 -13.32
N SER A 729 7.43 -1.88 -13.96
CA SER A 729 8.85 -1.57 -13.78
C SER A 729 9.53 -1.32 -15.12
N ARG A 730 10.36 -0.28 -15.18
CA ARG A 730 11.22 -0.04 -16.34
C ARG A 730 12.31 -1.11 -16.38
N LEU A 731 12.38 -1.85 -17.49
CA LEU A 731 13.39 -2.87 -17.72
C LEU A 731 14.51 -2.30 -18.61
N ILE A 732 15.73 -2.20 -18.09
CA ILE A 732 16.93 -1.80 -18.86
C ILE A 732 17.89 -3.00 -18.93
N ASP A 733 18.26 -3.42 -20.14
CA ASP A 733 19.23 -4.48 -20.37
C ASP A 733 20.64 -3.96 -20.61
N VAL A 734 21.61 -4.43 -19.81
CA VAL A 734 23.03 -4.11 -19.99
C VAL A 734 23.82 -5.37 -20.32
N ARG A 735 24.25 -5.50 -21.57
CA ARG A 735 25.13 -6.58 -22.00
C ARG A 735 26.58 -6.27 -21.65
N ILE A 736 27.15 -7.06 -20.74
CA ILE A 736 28.57 -6.98 -20.37
C ILE A 736 29.41 -7.85 -21.30
N ASN A 737 30.25 -7.21 -22.12
CA ASN A 737 31.23 -7.84 -23.00
C ASN A 737 32.63 -7.83 -22.37
N ALA A 738 33.45 -8.83 -22.71
CA ALA A 738 34.87 -8.91 -22.36
C ALA A 738 35.56 -9.81 -23.39
N SER A 739 36.79 -9.48 -23.76
CA SER A 739 37.62 -10.24 -24.69
C SER A 739 37.88 -11.68 -24.21
N LYS A 740 38.24 -12.58 -25.14
CA LYS A 740 38.54 -13.98 -24.82
C LYS A 740 39.74 -14.08 -23.88
N GLU A 741 40.73 -13.22 -24.07
CA GLU A 741 41.94 -13.09 -23.27
C GLU A 741 41.58 -12.67 -21.83
N THR A 742 40.77 -11.63 -21.66
CA THR A 742 40.29 -11.18 -20.34
C THR A 742 39.49 -12.27 -19.62
N ARG A 743 38.63 -12.99 -20.34
CA ARG A 743 37.86 -14.10 -19.77
C ARG A 743 38.77 -15.23 -19.30
N ARG A 744 39.75 -15.65 -20.12
CA ARG A 744 40.74 -16.68 -19.77
C ARG A 744 41.60 -16.28 -18.56
N ALA A 745 42.06 -15.04 -18.51
CA ALA A 745 42.81 -14.52 -17.36
C ALA A 745 41.98 -14.57 -16.07
N ARG A 746 40.71 -14.16 -16.15
CA ARG A 746 39.75 -14.19 -15.04
C ARG A 746 39.34 -15.62 -14.64
N GLN A 747 39.50 -16.63 -15.49
CA GLN A 747 39.27 -18.05 -15.18
C GLN A 747 40.40 -18.69 -14.35
N GLY A 748 41.51 -17.99 -14.12
CA GLY A 748 42.60 -18.48 -13.27
C GLY A 748 43.52 -19.50 -13.93
N HIS A 749 43.48 -19.68 -15.25
CA HIS A 749 44.48 -20.48 -15.96
C HIS A 749 45.76 -19.66 -16.18
N ARG A 750 46.66 -19.66 -15.19
CA ARG A 750 48.08 -19.43 -15.43
C ARG A 750 48.71 -20.74 -15.90
N GLY A 751 48.95 -20.82 -17.20
CA GLY A 751 50.00 -21.63 -17.81
C GLY A 751 49.89 -23.15 -17.69
N LEU A 752 49.40 -23.79 -18.75
CA LEU A 752 50.00 -25.01 -19.29
C LEU A 752 49.84 -24.96 -20.82
N ASN A 753 50.98 -25.03 -21.51
CA ASN A 753 51.05 -25.11 -22.96
C ASN A 753 50.25 -26.33 -23.44
N ALA A 754 49.24 -26.08 -24.27
CA ALA A 754 48.64 -27.08 -25.13
C ALA A 754 48.45 -26.44 -26.51
N GLU A 755 49.53 -26.42 -27.29
CA GLU A 755 49.39 -26.54 -28.74
C GLU A 755 48.71 -27.90 -28.99
N GLY A 756 47.47 -27.87 -29.47
CA GLY A 756 46.67 -29.08 -29.68
C GLY A 756 45.35 -28.77 -30.34
N ASN A 757 45.40 -28.67 -31.68
CA ASN A 757 44.30 -28.80 -32.64
C ASN A 757 43.02 -27.99 -32.40
N ASP A 758 43.00 -26.79 -32.99
CA ASP A 758 41.86 -26.32 -33.76
C ASP A 758 41.52 -27.39 -34.83
N THR A 759 40.48 -28.18 -34.62
CA THR A 759 39.76 -28.85 -35.72
C THR A 759 38.38 -29.31 -35.26
N ASN A 760 37.36 -28.81 -35.97
CA ASN A 760 36.01 -29.36 -36.06
C ASN A 760 35.20 -29.52 -34.76
N ASP A 761 34.45 -28.47 -34.41
CA ASP A 761 33.16 -28.62 -33.73
C ASP A 761 32.01 -28.33 -34.71
N ASN A 762 32.01 -29.12 -35.80
CA ASN A 762 31.06 -29.05 -36.91
C ASN A 762 29.94 -30.10 -36.75
N ASN A 763 29.61 -30.48 -35.51
CA ASN A 763 28.72 -31.62 -35.26
C ASN A 763 27.65 -31.35 -34.18
N ASP A 764 27.09 -30.15 -34.15
CA ASP A 764 25.82 -29.91 -33.48
C ASP A 764 24.72 -29.74 -34.53
N ARG A 765 24.01 -30.83 -34.81
CA ARG A 765 22.80 -30.87 -35.65
C ARG A 765 21.63 -30.19 -34.92
N ARG A 766 21.74 -28.89 -34.68
CA ARG A 766 20.60 -28.01 -34.47
C ARG A 766 20.51 -27.09 -35.68
N PRO A 767 19.30 -26.80 -36.21
CA PRO A 767 19.20 -25.75 -37.20
C PRO A 767 19.75 -24.47 -36.56
N LYS A 768 20.87 -23.96 -37.08
CA LYS A 768 21.24 -22.56 -36.91
C LYS A 768 20.13 -21.76 -37.57
N LEU A 769 19.03 -21.57 -36.84
CA LEU A 769 18.10 -20.49 -37.11
C LEU A 769 18.98 -19.26 -37.17
N LYS A 770 19.06 -18.60 -38.33
CA LYS A 770 19.88 -17.41 -38.54
C LYS A 770 19.75 -16.53 -37.29
N SER A 771 20.88 -16.24 -36.64
CA SER A 771 20.96 -15.40 -35.44
C SER A 771 20.05 -14.18 -35.64
N LEU A 772 18.88 -14.19 -35.01
CA LEU A 772 17.98 -13.04 -35.02
C LEU A 772 18.74 -11.93 -34.28
N ASN A 773 19.03 -10.84 -34.99
CA ASN A 773 19.94 -9.75 -34.56
C ASN A 773 19.45 -9.07 -33.28
N TYR A 774 19.63 -9.65 -32.11
CA TYR A 774 19.27 -9.04 -30.83
C TYR A 774 20.23 -7.89 -30.47
N ARG A 775 19.70 -6.67 -30.28
CA ARG A 775 20.44 -5.51 -29.78
C ARG A 775 19.99 -5.19 -28.33
N PRO A 776 20.87 -5.28 -27.32
CA PRO A 776 20.55 -4.91 -25.92
C PRO A 776 20.39 -3.38 -25.77
N SER A 777 19.76 -2.92 -24.68
CA SER A 777 19.57 -1.47 -24.42
C SER A 777 20.90 -0.74 -24.25
N LEU A 778 21.86 -1.40 -23.59
CA LEU A 778 23.21 -0.89 -23.34
C LEU A 778 24.24 -2.01 -23.52
N ILE A 779 25.44 -1.64 -23.97
CA ILE A 779 26.60 -2.54 -24.04
C ILE A 779 27.74 -1.94 -23.22
N PHE A 780 28.26 -2.69 -22.26
CA PHE A 780 29.44 -2.30 -21.49
C PHE A 780 30.62 -3.23 -21.80
N ASN A 781 31.72 -2.67 -22.30
CA ASN A 781 32.95 -3.42 -22.58
C ASN A 781 33.85 -3.41 -21.34
N ASN A 782 33.92 -4.54 -20.65
CA ASN A 782 34.62 -4.73 -19.38
C ASN A 782 36.03 -5.35 -19.58
N ASP A 783 36.84 -4.74 -20.44
CA ASP A 783 38.23 -5.15 -20.70
C ASP A 783 39.27 -4.34 -19.91
N ALA A 784 38.90 -3.17 -19.39
CA ALA A 784 39.79 -2.35 -18.58
C ALA A 784 40.08 -2.98 -17.21
N THR A 785 41.29 -2.77 -16.68
CA THR A 785 41.67 -3.13 -15.31
C THR A 785 41.35 -1.97 -14.37
N GLY A 786 40.35 -2.12 -13.50
CA GLY A 786 40.00 -1.12 -12.47
C GLY A 786 38.49 -0.84 -12.37
N ASN A 787 38.08 -0.09 -11.34
CA ASN A 787 36.66 0.18 -11.04
C ASN A 787 36.13 1.47 -11.69
N GLU A 788 37.02 2.35 -12.20
CA GLU A 788 36.66 3.69 -12.67
C GLU A 788 35.76 3.68 -13.92
N THR A 789 36.05 2.82 -14.89
CA THR A 789 35.24 2.69 -16.11
C THR A 789 33.85 2.13 -15.81
N VAL A 790 33.77 1.21 -14.85
CA VAL A 790 32.50 0.63 -14.37
C VAL A 790 31.67 1.68 -13.65
N LYS A 791 32.29 2.51 -12.80
CA LYS A 791 31.61 3.60 -12.08
C LYS A 791 31.12 4.68 -13.04
N ARG A 792 31.98 5.12 -13.97
CA ARG A 792 31.62 6.12 -14.98
C ARG A 792 30.45 5.68 -15.85
N PHE A 793 30.38 4.40 -16.20
CA PHE A 793 29.23 3.86 -16.93
C PHE A 793 27.92 3.96 -16.13
N ALA A 794 27.96 3.75 -14.80
CA ALA A 794 26.77 3.98 -13.98
C ALA A 794 26.37 5.46 -13.96
N ASP A 795 27.35 6.36 -13.79
CA ASP A 795 27.10 7.79 -13.72
C ASP A 795 26.52 8.34 -15.03
N ASP A 796 27.11 7.94 -16.18
CA ASP A 796 26.77 8.47 -17.49
C ASP A 796 25.53 7.79 -18.12
N CYS A 797 25.31 6.49 -17.85
CA CYS A 797 24.29 5.70 -18.57
C CYS A 797 23.17 5.14 -17.69
N LEU A 798 23.34 5.01 -16.37
CA LEU A 798 22.34 4.39 -15.48
C LEU A 798 21.67 5.39 -14.54
N LEU A 799 22.42 6.33 -13.94
CA LEU A 799 21.88 7.37 -13.06
C LEU A 799 20.84 8.28 -13.73
N PRO A 800 20.94 8.64 -15.03
CA PRO A 800 19.89 9.44 -15.68
C PRO A 800 18.50 8.81 -15.57
N PHE A 801 18.40 7.47 -15.54
CA PHE A 801 17.13 6.75 -15.40
C PHE A 801 16.49 6.86 -14.01
N LEU A 802 17.20 7.39 -13.03
CA LEU A 802 16.73 7.63 -11.66
C LEU A 802 16.40 9.10 -11.40
N ASN A 803 16.31 9.93 -12.45
CA ASN A 803 16.01 11.36 -12.32
C ASN A 803 14.55 11.61 -11.89
N GLU A 804 14.31 12.50 -10.93
CA GLU A 804 12.98 12.91 -10.44
C GLU A 804 12.12 13.52 -11.57
N ASP A 805 12.77 14.12 -12.57
CA ASP A 805 12.14 14.65 -13.78
C ASP A 805 11.29 13.59 -14.52
N LEU A 806 11.70 12.32 -14.47
CA LEU A 806 10.92 11.21 -15.06
C LEU A 806 9.62 10.96 -14.28
N GLN A 807 9.64 11.13 -12.95
CA GLN A 807 8.45 11.01 -12.12
C GLN A 807 7.52 12.21 -12.34
N GLN A 808 8.07 13.41 -12.46
CA GLN A 808 7.32 14.60 -12.84
C GLN A 808 6.64 14.40 -14.21
N LEU A 809 7.35 13.88 -15.20
CA LEU A 809 6.82 13.56 -16.52
C LEU A 809 5.73 12.47 -16.45
N ALA A 810 5.92 11.43 -15.64
CA ALA A 810 4.93 10.37 -15.43
C ALA A 810 3.62 10.91 -14.83
N ASN A 811 3.71 11.84 -13.89
CA ASN A 811 2.54 12.49 -13.26
C ASN A 811 1.75 13.35 -14.25
N MET A 812 2.36 13.78 -15.36
CA MET A 812 1.67 14.51 -16.44
C MET A 812 0.87 13.57 -17.36
N VAL A 813 1.02 12.24 -17.26
CA VAL A 813 0.23 11.28 -18.07
C VAL A 813 -1.08 10.95 -17.36
N ARG A 814 -2.17 11.52 -17.87
CA ARG A 814 -3.51 11.35 -17.30
C ARG A 814 -4.12 9.99 -17.67
N PRO A 815 -4.63 9.20 -16.70
CA PRO A 815 -5.47 8.05 -17.01
C PRO A 815 -6.87 8.51 -17.47
N VAL A 816 -7.40 7.86 -18.51
CA VAL A 816 -8.75 8.05 -19.03
C VAL A 816 -9.45 6.68 -18.98
N PRO A 817 -10.40 6.48 -18.07
CA PRO A 817 -11.12 5.22 -17.96
C PRO A 817 -12.09 5.04 -19.15
N ASN A 818 -12.34 3.79 -19.53
CA ASN A 818 -13.36 3.40 -20.52
C ASN A 818 -13.17 4.01 -21.91
N PHE A 819 -11.92 4.32 -22.27
CA PHE A 819 -11.55 4.81 -23.59
C PHE A 819 -10.57 3.84 -24.27
N PRO A 820 -10.66 3.59 -25.58
CA PRO A 820 -11.74 4.00 -26.48
C PRO A 820 -13.04 3.20 -26.30
N HIS A 821 -13.03 2.15 -25.46
CA HIS A 821 -14.22 1.36 -25.12
C HIS A 821 -14.23 1.01 -23.61
N PRO A 822 -15.41 0.64 -23.05
CA PRO A 822 -15.53 0.24 -21.65
C PRO A 822 -14.55 -0.89 -21.25
N GLY A 823 -14.00 -0.82 -20.04
CA GLY A 823 -13.06 -1.83 -19.52
C GLY A 823 -11.60 -1.63 -19.90
N VAL A 824 -11.25 -0.58 -20.64
CA VAL A 824 -9.87 -0.22 -20.98
C VAL A 824 -9.40 0.99 -20.16
N LYS A 825 -8.24 0.88 -19.52
CA LYS A 825 -7.55 2.00 -18.85
C LYS A 825 -6.60 2.68 -19.84
N PHE A 826 -7.10 3.67 -20.58
CA PHE A 826 -6.27 4.45 -21.49
C PHE A 826 -5.37 5.43 -20.73
N ARG A 827 -4.17 5.66 -21.24
CA ARG A 827 -3.22 6.66 -20.70
C ARG A 827 -2.97 7.70 -21.77
N HIS A 828 -3.38 8.93 -21.51
CA HIS A 828 -3.28 10.02 -22.46
C HIS A 828 -1.88 10.67 -22.39
N VAL A 829 -0.93 10.11 -23.15
CA VAL A 829 0.48 10.54 -23.16
C VAL A 829 0.65 11.96 -23.68
N LEU A 830 -0.15 12.36 -24.69
CA LEU A 830 -0.17 13.72 -25.22
C LEU A 830 -0.50 14.80 -24.18
N ASN A 831 -1.10 14.43 -23.05
CA ASN A 831 -1.31 15.37 -21.93
C ASN A 831 0.01 16.00 -21.46
N ILE A 832 1.16 15.32 -21.61
CA ILE A 832 2.48 15.89 -21.32
C ILE A 832 2.69 17.22 -22.05
N SER A 833 2.42 17.25 -23.36
CA SER A 833 2.58 18.48 -24.16
C SER A 833 1.55 19.57 -23.85
N GLN A 834 0.46 19.22 -23.16
CA GLN A 834 -0.61 20.14 -22.78
C GLN A 834 -0.35 20.78 -21.40
N GLN A 835 0.64 20.30 -20.66
CA GLN A 835 1.02 20.86 -19.35
C GLN A 835 2.15 21.89 -19.52
N PRO A 836 2.14 22.99 -18.73
CA PRO A 836 3.23 23.95 -18.70
C PRO A 836 4.58 23.27 -18.44
N GLY A 837 5.56 23.51 -19.31
CA GLY A 837 6.90 22.93 -19.23
C GLY A 837 7.01 21.45 -19.60
N GLY A 838 5.90 20.72 -19.77
CA GLY A 838 5.93 19.27 -20.01
C GLY A 838 6.58 18.86 -21.33
N LEU A 839 6.36 19.63 -22.41
CA LEU A 839 6.99 19.37 -23.71
C LEU A 839 8.52 19.53 -23.64
N ALA A 840 9.00 20.63 -23.06
CA ALA A 840 10.43 20.89 -22.89
C ALA A 840 11.11 19.87 -21.98
N LEU A 841 10.44 19.48 -20.89
CA LEU A 841 10.89 18.42 -20.00
C LEU A 841 11.00 17.08 -20.73
N CYS A 842 9.96 16.70 -21.48
CA CYS A 842 9.94 15.45 -22.23
C CYS A 842 11.08 15.35 -23.24
N THR A 843 11.31 16.39 -24.04
CA THR A 843 12.34 16.34 -25.09
C THR A 843 13.74 16.50 -24.54
N SER A 844 13.93 17.27 -23.46
CA SER A 844 15.18 17.29 -22.69
C SER A 844 15.53 15.89 -22.17
N LEU A 845 14.53 15.16 -21.66
CA LEU A 845 14.70 13.77 -21.25
C LEU A 845 14.99 12.87 -22.46
N LEU A 846 14.28 12.99 -23.59
CA LEU A 846 14.61 12.23 -24.80
C LEU A 846 16.06 12.46 -25.24
N GLN A 847 16.52 13.71 -25.27
CA GLN A 847 17.89 14.07 -25.62
C GLN A 847 18.90 13.42 -24.66
N THR A 848 18.66 13.54 -23.35
CA THR A 848 19.55 13.04 -22.29
C THR A 848 19.59 11.51 -22.24
N HIS A 849 18.48 10.83 -22.55
CA HIS A 849 18.37 9.37 -22.46
C HIS A 849 18.78 8.64 -23.74
N PHE A 850 19.08 9.36 -24.82
CA PHE A 850 19.58 8.74 -26.04
C PHE A 850 20.96 8.14 -25.79
N THR A 851 21.11 6.84 -26.05
CA THR A 851 22.39 6.12 -25.81
C THR A 851 23.36 6.21 -26.98
N GLY A 852 22.88 6.71 -28.12
CA GLY A 852 23.73 6.97 -29.28
C GLY A 852 24.42 8.33 -29.19
N ASP A 853 25.21 8.64 -30.20
CA ASP A 853 25.83 9.93 -30.38
C ASP A 853 24.98 10.76 -31.34
N TRP A 854 24.36 11.84 -30.87
CA TRP A 854 23.52 12.71 -31.71
C TRP A 854 24.30 13.28 -32.90
N ALA A 855 25.62 13.44 -32.79
CA ALA A 855 26.47 13.89 -33.90
C ALA A 855 26.61 12.85 -35.04
N LYS A 856 26.16 11.61 -34.83
CA LYS A 856 26.15 10.52 -35.82
C LYS A 856 24.75 10.16 -36.30
N VAL A 857 23.75 10.96 -35.94
CA VAL A 857 22.36 10.76 -36.41
C VAL A 857 22.14 11.67 -37.60
N ASP A 858 21.81 11.08 -38.75
CA ASP A 858 21.59 11.82 -39.99
C ASP A 858 20.15 12.35 -40.09
N MET A 859 19.20 11.67 -39.46
CA MET A 859 17.78 12.00 -39.57
C MET A 859 16.96 11.50 -38.37
N ILE A 860 16.02 12.32 -37.89
CA ILE A 860 14.94 11.90 -36.99
C ILE A 860 13.72 11.56 -37.84
N VAL A 861 13.05 10.45 -37.54
CA VAL A 861 11.84 9.99 -38.25
C VAL A 861 10.68 9.85 -37.27
N SER A 862 9.48 10.24 -37.66
CA SER A 862 8.28 10.02 -36.82
C SER A 862 7.05 9.65 -37.65
N CYS A 863 6.03 9.07 -37.01
CA CYS A 863 4.75 8.68 -37.61
C CYS A 863 3.59 9.52 -37.06
N GLU A 864 2.56 9.77 -37.87
CA GLU A 864 1.45 10.75 -37.68
C GLU A 864 0.49 10.49 -36.48
N THR A 865 0.87 9.75 -35.43
CA THR A 865 -0.02 9.34 -34.32
C THR A 865 0.15 10.07 -32.97
N GLY A 866 1.15 10.96 -32.86
CA GLY A 866 1.44 11.71 -31.63
C GLY A 866 2.94 11.98 -31.46
N GLY A 867 3.78 11.10 -32.02
CA GLY A 867 5.24 11.24 -32.03
C GLY A 867 5.75 12.55 -32.64
N PHE A 868 5.04 13.15 -33.59
CA PHE A 868 5.45 14.39 -34.27
C PHE A 868 5.74 15.55 -33.31
N ILE A 869 4.93 15.70 -32.27
CA ILE A 869 5.04 16.81 -31.31
C ILE A 869 6.38 16.74 -30.58
N TYR A 870 6.77 15.53 -30.16
CA TYR A 870 8.03 15.32 -29.46
C TYR A 870 9.22 15.31 -30.43
N ALA A 871 9.06 14.69 -31.59
CA ALA A 871 10.09 14.60 -32.62
C ALA A 871 10.49 15.99 -33.15
N SER A 872 9.54 16.90 -33.37
CA SER A 872 9.82 18.25 -33.88
C SER A 872 10.63 19.10 -32.90
N VAL A 873 10.30 19.04 -31.61
CA VAL A 873 11.03 19.80 -30.60
C VAL A 873 12.40 19.17 -30.33
N LEU A 874 12.49 17.84 -30.32
CA LEU A 874 13.77 17.15 -30.19
C LEU A 874 14.71 17.47 -31.36
N ALA A 875 14.23 17.40 -32.61
CA ALA A 875 14.99 17.75 -33.81
C ALA A 875 15.58 19.15 -33.74
N LEU A 876 14.79 20.13 -33.27
CA LEU A 876 15.26 21.49 -33.03
C LEU A 876 16.34 21.56 -31.93
N GLN A 877 16.20 20.78 -30.86
CA GLN A 877 17.14 20.77 -29.73
C GLN A 877 18.50 20.13 -30.07
N VAL A 878 18.50 19.11 -30.94
CA VAL A 878 19.72 18.38 -31.34
C VAL A 878 20.32 18.83 -32.68
N ASP A 879 19.65 19.74 -33.39
CA ASP A 879 20.03 20.22 -34.73
C ASP A 879 20.15 19.09 -35.78
N VAL A 880 19.16 18.18 -35.79
CA VAL A 880 19.08 17.05 -36.74
C VAL A 880 17.81 17.18 -37.59
N PRO A 881 17.87 16.97 -38.93
CA PRO A 881 16.70 17.03 -39.80
C PRO A 881 15.58 16.06 -39.38
N LEU A 882 14.32 16.44 -39.63
CA LEU A 882 13.14 15.62 -39.34
C LEU A 882 12.44 15.16 -40.63
N ALA A 883 12.29 13.85 -40.80
CA ALA A 883 11.51 13.22 -41.84
C ALA A 883 10.17 12.70 -41.29
N LEU A 884 9.08 12.99 -42.02
CA LEU A 884 7.73 12.62 -41.60
C LEU A 884 7.21 11.43 -42.40
N ILE A 885 6.73 10.41 -41.70
CA ILE A 885 5.94 9.32 -42.29
C ILE A 885 4.46 9.66 -42.11
N ARG A 886 3.72 9.71 -43.22
CA ARG A 886 2.31 10.12 -43.23
C ARG A 886 1.40 9.00 -43.72
N GLU A 887 0.10 9.11 -43.47
CA GLU A 887 -0.86 8.27 -44.18
C GLU A 887 -0.79 8.52 -45.69
N ALA A 888 -1.00 7.46 -46.48
CA ALA A 888 -0.88 7.53 -47.94
C ALA A 888 -1.77 8.59 -48.58
N GLY A 889 -1.23 9.36 -49.53
CA GLY A 889 -1.89 10.46 -50.22
C GLY A 889 -1.68 11.83 -49.56
N LYS A 890 -0.90 11.91 -48.48
CA LYS A 890 -0.58 13.18 -47.79
C LYS A 890 0.81 13.74 -48.11
N LEU A 891 1.65 12.98 -48.82
CA LEU A 891 2.96 13.45 -49.30
C LEU A 891 2.96 13.63 -50.83
N PRO A 892 3.75 14.59 -51.35
CA PRO A 892 3.93 14.74 -52.79
C PRO A 892 4.69 13.53 -53.38
N PRO A 893 4.30 12.99 -54.55
CA PRO A 893 5.02 11.91 -55.21
C PRO A 893 6.39 12.38 -55.75
N PRO A 894 7.42 11.51 -55.79
CA PRO A 894 7.36 10.05 -55.60
C PRO A 894 7.46 9.58 -54.14
N THR A 895 6.52 8.74 -53.71
CA THR A 895 6.51 8.12 -52.38
C THR A 895 6.80 6.61 -52.43
N VAL A 896 7.20 6.06 -51.29
CA VAL A 896 7.23 4.62 -50.98
C VAL A 896 6.18 4.36 -49.92
N SER A 897 5.41 3.27 -50.02
CA SER A 897 4.33 2.98 -49.07
C SER A 897 4.28 1.52 -48.64
N VAL A 898 3.83 1.28 -47.41
CA VAL A 898 3.63 -0.05 -46.82
C VAL A 898 2.27 -0.14 -46.11
N PRO A 899 1.68 -1.34 -45.98
CA PRO A 899 0.46 -1.53 -45.19
C PRO A 899 0.73 -1.31 -43.69
N LYS A 900 -0.25 -0.78 -42.97
CA LYS A 900 -0.25 -0.55 -41.53
C LYS A 900 -1.49 -1.19 -40.90
N SER A 901 -1.28 -2.23 -40.10
CA SER A 901 -2.34 -2.84 -39.29
C SER A 901 -2.90 -1.87 -38.26
N THR A 902 -4.19 -1.95 -37.98
CA THR A 902 -4.86 -1.10 -36.97
C THR A 902 -4.24 -1.27 -35.58
N SER A 903 -4.06 -0.15 -34.87
CA SER A 903 -3.57 -0.15 -33.48
C SER A 903 -4.72 -0.36 -32.49
N HIS A 904 -4.40 -0.72 -31.24
CA HIS A 904 -5.38 -0.92 -30.17
C HIS A 904 -6.30 0.27 -29.87
N ILE A 905 -5.91 1.49 -30.26
CA ILE A 905 -6.63 2.74 -29.96
C ILE A 905 -7.53 3.19 -31.13
N SER A 906 -7.44 2.54 -32.29
CA SER A 906 -8.22 2.93 -33.47
C SER A 906 -9.65 2.39 -33.38
N SER A 907 -10.55 3.17 -32.78
CA SER A 907 -11.99 2.88 -32.80
C SER A 907 -12.55 3.01 -34.22
N THR A 908 -13.20 1.93 -34.67
CA THR A 908 -14.31 1.89 -35.64
C THR A 908 -14.39 3.02 -36.68
N SER A 909 -13.79 2.83 -37.86
CA SER A 909 -14.40 3.19 -39.16
C SER A 909 -13.49 2.79 -40.34
N ASN A 910 -14.08 2.00 -41.25
CA ASN A 910 -13.59 1.45 -42.53
C ASN A 910 -12.57 0.28 -42.49
N PRO A 911 -12.90 -0.88 -43.10
CA PRO A 911 -12.02 -2.05 -43.24
C PRO A 911 -11.00 -1.89 -44.38
N ASN A 912 -10.67 -0.66 -44.78
CA ASN A 912 -9.62 -0.43 -45.76
C ASN A 912 -8.26 -0.48 -45.06
N GLU A 913 -7.37 -1.31 -45.61
CA GLU A 913 -5.97 -1.46 -45.22
C GLU A 913 -5.28 -0.08 -45.26
N LYS A 914 -5.09 0.55 -44.09
CA LYS A 914 -4.42 1.85 -44.00
C LYS A 914 -2.97 1.69 -44.44
N ARG A 915 -2.46 2.58 -45.29
CA ARG A 915 -1.06 2.59 -45.74
C ARG A 915 -0.35 3.82 -45.20
N ILE A 916 0.92 3.68 -44.86
CA ILE A 916 1.81 4.79 -44.52
C ILE A 916 2.87 4.95 -45.60
N GLU A 917 3.30 6.19 -45.83
CA GLU A 917 4.24 6.56 -46.88
C GLU A 917 5.31 7.55 -46.41
N ILE A 918 6.46 7.51 -47.10
CA ILE A 918 7.57 8.45 -46.99
C ILE A 918 8.01 8.84 -48.40
N GLU A 919 8.54 10.05 -48.55
CA GLU A 919 9.15 10.49 -49.81
C GLU A 919 10.39 9.63 -50.13
N ARG A 920 10.50 9.18 -51.39
CA ARG A 920 11.44 8.11 -51.79
C ARG A 920 12.92 8.46 -51.57
N ASP A 921 13.28 9.72 -51.82
CA ASP A 921 14.68 10.17 -51.84
C ASP A 921 15.00 11.11 -50.67
N LEU A 922 14.13 11.12 -49.64
CA LEU A 922 14.26 12.00 -48.47
C LEU A 922 15.43 11.62 -47.55
N ILE A 923 15.70 10.31 -47.42
CA ILE A 923 16.74 9.78 -46.53
C ILE A 923 17.81 9.09 -47.38
N PRO A 924 19.10 9.51 -47.31
CA PRO A 924 20.18 8.83 -48.01
C PRO A 924 20.30 7.35 -47.61
N ARG A 925 20.59 6.48 -48.58
CA ARG A 925 20.79 5.04 -48.31
C ARG A 925 21.95 4.85 -47.33
N GLY A 926 21.73 4.02 -46.31
CA GLY A 926 22.73 3.75 -45.27
C GLY A 926 22.85 4.82 -44.17
N ALA A 927 21.99 5.84 -44.18
CA ALA A 927 21.92 6.84 -43.11
C ALA A 927 21.53 6.22 -41.76
N SER A 928 22.01 6.82 -40.68
CA SER A 928 21.67 6.52 -39.29
C SER A 928 20.42 7.29 -38.88
N VAL A 929 19.36 6.56 -38.50
CA VAL A 929 18.04 7.13 -38.24
C VAL A 929 17.57 6.89 -36.80
N VAL A 930 17.02 7.92 -36.17
CA VAL A 930 16.31 7.80 -34.88
C VAL A 930 14.81 7.96 -35.11
N VAL A 931 14.04 6.90 -34.89
CA VAL A 931 12.57 6.93 -34.91
C VAL A 931 12.06 7.39 -33.55
N VAL A 932 11.25 8.45 -33.53
CA VAL A 932 10.61 8.97 -32.31
C VAL A 932 9.11 8.77 -32.39
N ASP A 933 8.54 8.07 -31.41
CA ASP A 933 7.09 7.86 -31.28
C ASP A 933 6.59 8.22 -29.87
N ASP A 934 5.29 8.47 -29.73
CA ASP A 934 4.70 8.75 -28.41
C ASP A 934 4.50 7.46 -27.60
N VAL A 935 4.06 6.37 -28.25
CA VAL A 935 3.63 5.15 -27.56
C VAL A 935 4.13 3.86 -28.23
N LEU A 936 4.78 2.99 -27.46
CA LEU A 936 4.95 1.57 -27.77
C LEU A 936 3.93 0.72 -27.00
N ALA A 937 2.85 0.32 -27.69
CA ALA A 937 1.85 -0.63 -27.17
C ALA A 937 1.99 -2.01 -27.85
N SER A 938 1.17 -2.34 -28.86
CA SER A 938 1.26 -3.62 -29.58
C SER A 938 2.42 -3.73 -30.56
N GLY A 939 3.10 -2.62 -30.89
CA GLY A 939 4.22 -2.60 -31.84
C GLY A 939 3.83 -2.56 -33.33
N ASN A 940 2.54 -2.67 -33.68
CA ASN A 940 2.06 -2.64 -35.08
C ASN A 940 2.54 -1.40 -35.86
N THR A 941 2.45 -0.20 -35.26
CA THR A 941 2.89 1.05 -35.90
C THR A 941 4.38 1.01 -36.21
N LEU A 942 5.21 0.62 -35.25
CA LEU A 942 6.66 0.57 -35.42
C LEU A 942 7.08 -0.52 -36.40
N CYS A 943 6.38 -1.67 -36.47
CA CYS A 943 6.63 -2.67 -37.50
C CYS A 943 6.46 -2.09 -38.91
N ALA A 944 5.38 -1.35 -39.14
CA ALA A 944 5.14 -0.69 -40.42
C ALA A 944 6.20 0.39 -40.72
N VAL A 945 6.58 1.20 -39.73
CA VAL A 945 7.63 2.21 -39.88
C VAL A 945 8.98 1.57 -40.25
N LEU A 946 9.38 0.51 -39.56
CA LEU A 946 10.64 -0.18 -39.83
C LEU A 946 10.64 -0.91 -41.18
N GLN A 947 9.51 -1.50 -41.56
CA GLN A 947 9.36 -2.08 -42.90
C GLN A 947 9.52 -1.00 -43.98
N LEU A 948 8.90 0.17 -43.79
CA LEU A 948 9.01 1.29 -44.72
C LEU A 948 10.45 1.80 -44.85
N LEU A 949 11.15 1.98 -43.73
CA LEU A 949 12.56 2.39 -43.71
C LEU A 949 13.47 1.36 -44.41
N GLY A 950 13.17 0.07 -44.24
CA GLY A 950 13.85 -1.02 -44.95
C GLY A 950 13.70 -0.93 -46.47
N GLU A 951 12.51 -0.63 -46.98
CA GLU A 951 12.25 -0.44 -48.42
C GLU A 951 13.01 0.77 -49.02
N VAL A 952 13.24 1.81 -48.22
CA VAL A 952 14.05 2.98 -48.61
C VAL A 952 15.57 2.71 -48.48
N GLY A 953 15.96 1.55 -47.94
CA GLY A 953 17.35 1.11 -47.83
C GLY A 953 18.06 1.58 -46.56
N ILE A 954 17.30 1.82 -45.48
CA ILE A 954 17.83 2.18 -44.17
C ILE A 954 17.97 0.91 -43.32
N ALA A 955 19.19 0.65 -42.84
CA ALA A 955 19.51 -0.51 -42.01
C ALA A 955 19.88 -0.16 -40.57
N ASP A 956 20.36 1.06 -40.32
CA ASP A 956 20.74 1.50 -38.97
C ASP A 956 19.66 2.39 -38.37
N VAL A 957 18.84 1.79 -37.51
CA VAL A 957 17.71 2.45 -36.86
C VAL A 957 17.83 2.32 -35.35
N SER A 958 17.55 3.41 -34.64
CA SER A 958 17.29 3.43 -33.19
C SER A 958 15.87 3.95 -32.95
N ILE A 959 15.19 3.47 -31.92
CA ILE A 959 13.81 3.88 -31.60
C ILE A 959 13.78 4.50 -30.21
N MET A 960 13.15 5.66 -30.10
CA MET A 960 12.82 6.31 -28.83
C MET A 960 11.31 6.48 -28.72
N VAL A 961 10.73 6.04 -27.60
CA VAL A 961 9.31 6.24 -27.29
C VAL A 961 9.11 6.97 -25.98
N VAL A 962 8.11 7.86 -25.93
CA VAL A 962 7.78 8.60 -24.70
C VAL A 962 7.19 7.66 -23.65
N ALA A 963 6.29 6.76 -24.03
CA ALA A 963 5.70 5.77 -23.12
C ALA A 963 5.67 4.37 -23.74
N GLU A 964 5.95 3.35 -22.93
CA GLU A 964 5.79 1.94 -23.26
C GLU A 964 4.72 1.28 -22.38
N PHE A 965 3.95 0.37 -22.98
CA PHE A 965 2.95 -0.47 -22.31
C PHE A 965 3.31 -1.95 -22.49
N PRO A 966 4.19 -2.52 -21.63
CA PRO A 966 4.75 -3.85 -21.83
C PRO A 966 3.72 -4.98 -21.89
N PHE A 967 2.56 -4.79 -21.23
CA PHE A 967 1.44 -5.72 -21.25
C PHE A 967 0.99 -6.11 -22.67
N HIS A 968 1.07 -5.18 -23.63
CA HIS A 968 0.67 -5.41 -25.03
C HIS A 968 1.76 -6.08 -25.89
N ARG A 969 2.91 -6.42 -25.31
CA ARG A 969 3.98 -7.23 -25.94
C ARG A 969 4.54 -6.64 -27.25
N GLY A 970 4.56 -5.32 -27.42
CA GLY A 970 5.03 -4.70 -28.67
C GLY A 970 6.48 -5.01 -29.04
N ARG A 971 7.38 -5.13 -28.05
CA ARG A 971 8.77 -5.57 -28.29
C ARG A 971 8.84 -7.02 -28.81
N GLU A 972 7.95 -7.89 -28.35
CA GLU A 972 7.87 -9.29 -28.82
C GLU A 972 7.46 -9.34 -30.29
N LEU A 973 6.45 -8.55 -30.67
CA LEU A 973 5.97 -8.47 -32.06
C LEU A 973 7.07 -8.03 -33.03
N LEU A 974 7.80 -6.96 -32.70
CA LEU A 974 8.90 -6.45 -33.53
C LEU A 974 9.96 -7.53 -33.79
N ARG A 975 10.32 -8.29 -32.76
CA ARG A 975 11.25 -9.41 -32.88
C ARG A 975 10.71 -10.54 -33.75
N GLN A 976 9.44 -10.93 -33.60
CA GLN A 976 8.82 -11.96 -34.43
C GLN A 976 8.84 -11.59 -35.92
N HIS A 977 8.80 -10.30 -36.24
CA HIS A 977 8.92 -9.76 -37.60
C HIS A 977 10.38 -9.59 -38.07
N GLY A 978 11.36 -10.04 -37.28
CA GLY A 978 12.78 -10.01 -37.63
C GLY A 978 13.47 -8.67 -37.36
N PHE A 979 12.81 -7.72 -36.69
CA PHE A 979 13.40 -6.44 -36.37
C PHE A 979 14.28 -6.52 -35.11
N GLY A 980 15.57 -6.27 -35.29
CA GLY A 980 16.62 -6.32 -34.27
C GLY A 980 17.05 -4.95 -33.75
N VAL A 981 16.08 -4.08 -33.41
CA VAL A 981 16.30 -2.63 -33.26
C VAL A 981 16.50 -2.25 -31.79
N ASN A 982 17.36 -1.26 -31.53
CA ASN A 982 17.52 -0.68 -30.18
C ASN A 982 16.29 0.17 -29.85
N ILE A 983 15.57 -0.17 -28.78
CA ILE A 983 14.35 0.54 -28.35
C ILE A 983 14.54 1.09 -26.94
N GLN A 984 14.44 2.40 -26.84
CA GLN A 984 14.52 3.16 -25.59
C GLN A 984 13.16 3.76 -25.26
N SER A 985 12.74 3.64 -24.01
CA SER A 985 11.45 4.13 -23.53
C SER A 985 11.66 5.05 -22.33
N LEU A 986 11.12 6.27 -22.39
CA LEU A 986 11.21 7.19 -21.25
C LEU A 986 10.33 6.74 -20.09
N LEU A 987 9.04 6.52 -20.34
CA LEU A 987 8.06 6.09 -19.34
C LEU A 987 7.61 4.66 -19.60
N VAL A 988 7.30 3.93 -18.54
CA VAL A 988 6.71 2.59 -18.61
C VAL A 988 5.47 2.58 -17.74
N PHE A 989 4.33 2.20 -18.30
CA PHE A 989 3.05 2.15 -17.62
C PHE A 989 2.42 0.76 -17.77
N ASP A 990 1.61 0.42 -16.77
CA ASP A 990 0.74 -0.74 -16.78
C ASP A 990 -0.20 -0.69 -18.00
N GLY A 991 -0.39 -1.82 -18.67
CA GLY A 991 -1.44 -1.97 -19.67
C GLY A 991 -2.67 -2.65 -19.08
N ALA A 992 -3.83 -2.12 -19.48
CA ALA A 992 -5.22 -2.50 -19.13
C ALA A 992 -5.55 -2.58 -17.63
#